data_AF-A0A9R0E8T4-F1
#
_entry.id   AF-A0A9R0E8T4-F1
#
_cell.length_a   1.000
_cell.length_b   1.000
_cell.length_c   1.000
_cell.angle_alpha   90.00
_cell.angle_beta   90.00
_cell.angle_gamma   90.00
#
_symmetry.space_group_name_H-M   'P 1'
#
loop_
_entity.id
_entity.type
_entity.pdbx_description
1 polymer ?
#
loop_
_entity_poly.entity_id
_entity_poly.type
_entity_poly.pdbx_seq_one_letter_code
_entity_poly.pdbx_strand_id
1 'polypeptide(L)'
;MVETKATLMDNPRAALETHITALQSESKMTRKQALLKINEEIFENPTNKDCDLTAVFPEVYAYVLKSFSDASEACRETSAMIISNFIDKLPLNDYYLTYILPVIVRRIGCPEIIEESEEIRLVLIKLVRKILEKYKVSQLLSPFINDFTSILTKTVTDPFHLVKLEACECIIMVTRVLQRDFHFQSESYVKPILSNFGHRHFRVRVAAIKAIAAVVLAGNAKCFELSISPMAEKLFDESNEVRMQVTLEVGHWMLTYRDRYSFWHRMLPLILTSLSDVIEDIRTTASNLWNDIGRQYMEENEEDFKKKTDFLKDVPTHYPDVQRPNFGCRALVQSNIGKIVPAINREMDGWQADARLRVSQLLCWLILCAEEGATQHANAIVKAMLRGATDEDPRVILEIKRAAELFGYFIIPTTWWPLLEAEVDSWAALMVIANIIKGSRPELLQEKVLVELTREAADPDRCRTRKPKYQTNLLHMCEALLDVCGEACAGVADELFTINFTVLAIPYDERIQFMAIANLDKLRYAEKCGKTLISLYDKHLGKMLASITSDALTWTQLSPDKCLLECAMLNAGSAMGSQLHLIAPLLKECLATPKVDPEVKLKIFTTLSTVLLRRDTNFTRCDTDKLEAFLKIVIEEVIMPNLVWSAGRTAEAIRTAAVACLCSALQENPYNEIPVTEEKGGDGDKDEKRVNLFPSKESLEPFLEKMVPLLVGLADDNSTLTRQHTLRAICCLAVLARQRDCFSGDVLHKIYYVVLKRLDDSSDKVRSFAVQTVVTLFTNRPQPYDVTLYGAHIDALYSAMLIHLDDADEDFRKEMLEALIKLSDVDPKTLMKKVKANIHLYRNKSAYEKLTSHIEKIL
;
A
#
# COMPACT_ATOMS: atom_id res chain seq x y z
N MET A 1 -66.45 80.83 -9.49
CA MET A 1 -66.32 79.84 -10.56
C MET A 1 -65.56 78.67 -9.98
N VAL A 2 -66.23 77.53 -9.81
CA VAL A 2 -65.60 76.31 -9.30
C VAL A 2 -64.85 75.70 -10.48
N GLU A 3 -63.52 75.73 -10.47
CA GLU A 3 -62.71 75.03 -11.45
C GLU A 3 -63.05 73.54 -11.35
N THR A 4 -63.73 73.01 -12.37
CA THR A 4 -63.90 71.58 -12.58
C THR A 4 -62.52 70.95 -12.69
N LYS A 5 -62.08 70.26 -11.63
CA LYS A 5 -60.82 69.52 -11.59
C LYS A 5 -60.83 68.48 -12.73
N ALA A 6 -59.87 68.58 -13.65
CA ALA A 6 -59.77 67.65 -14.77
C ALA A 6 -59.61 66.21 -14.25
N THR A 7 -60.38 65.28 -14.81
CA THR A 7 -60.29 63.85 -14.44
C THR A 7 -59.12 63.21 -15.17
N LEU A 8 -58.55 62.14 -14.61
CA LEU A 8 -57.48 61.38 -15.25
C LEU A 8 -57.92 60.79 -16.60
N MET A 9 -59.22 60.52 -16.76
CA MET A 9 -59.81 59.97 -17.98
C MET A 9 -59.88 61.00 -19.13
N ASP A 10 -60.19 62.26 -18.81
CA ASP A 10 -60.39 63.31 -19.82
C ASP A 10 -59.09 64.02 -20.22
N ASN A 11 -58.20 64.28 -19.25
CA ASN A 11 -56.92 64.94 -19.49
C ASN A 11 -55.88 64.50 -18.43
N PRO A 12 -55.13 63.42 -18.68
CA PRO A 12 -54.17 62.86 -17.72
C PRO A 12 -53.13 63.88 -17.24
N ARG A 13 -52.67 64.76 -18.15
CA ARG A 13 -51.67 65.77 -17.84
C ARG A 13 -52.19 66.84 -16.89
N ALA A 14 -53.37 67.40 -17.17
CA ALA A 14 -53.99 68.40 -16.31
C ALA A 14 -54.37 67.81 -14.94
N ALA A 15 -54.86 66.57 -14.91
CA ALA A 15 -55.23 65.88 -13.67
C ALA A 15 -54.03 65.68 -12.71
N LEU A 16 -52.84 65.47 -13.27
CA LEU A 16 -51.61 65.23 -12.51
C LEU A 16 -50.68 66.46 -12.41
N GLU A 17 -51.05 67.59 -13.01
CA GLU A 17 -50.18 68.76 -13.18
C GLU A 17 -49.61 69.30 -11.87
N THR A 18 -50.43 69.35 -10.81
CA THR A 18 -49.99 69.80 -9.49
C THR A 18 -48.89 68.90 -8.92
N HIS A 19 -49.02 67.58 -9.11
CA HIS A 19 -48.04 66.62 -8.64
C HIS A 19 -46.79 66.60 -9.53
N ILE A 20 -46.95 66.67 -10.85
CA ILE A 20 -45.84 66.77 -11.81
C ILE A 20 -44.98 68.02 -11.53
N THR A 21 -45.62 69.16 -11.26
CA THR A 21 -44.92 70.41 -10.93
C THR A 21 -44.15 70.28 -9.61
N ALA A 22 -44.73 69.61 -8.61
CA ALA A 22 -44.08 69.37 -7.33
C ALA A 22 -42.81 68.50 -7.43
N LEU A 23 -42.61 67.74 -8.52
CA LEU A 23 -41.37 67.01 -8.78
C LEU A 23 -40.16 67.93 -9.06
N GLN A 24 -40.35 69.21 -9.36
CA GLN A 24 -39.25 70.17 -9.51
C GLN A 24 -38.91 70.89 -8.18
N SER A 25 -39.56 70.56 -7.07
CA SER A 25 -39.29 71.17 -5.76
C SER A 25 -37.87 70.87 -5.27
N GLU A 26 -37.23 71.81 -4.60
CA GLU A 26 -35.93 71.59 -3.92
C GLU A 26 -36.06 70.59 -2.75
N SER A 27 -37.25 70.50 -2.13
CA SER A 27 -37.52 69.58 -1.02
C SER A 27 -37.66 68.13 -1.48
N LYS A 28 -36.74 67.27 -1.01
CA LYS A 28 -36.81 65.82 -1.26
C LYS A 28 -38.11 65.18 -0.76
N MET A 29 -38.67 65.67 0.34
CA MET A 29 -39.94 65.15 0.89
C MET A 29 -41.11 65.49 -0.02
N THR A 30 -41.13 66.72 -0.56
CA THR A 30 -42.17 67.18 -1.48
C THR A 30 -42.13 66.38 -2.79
N ARG A 31 -40.94 66.15 -3.35
CA ARG A 31 -40.79 65.31 -4.55
C ARG A 31 -41.22 63.86 -4.30
N LYS A 32 -40.83 63.25 -3.18
CA LYS A 32 -41.27 61.90 -2.80
C LYS A 32 -42.79 61.82 -2.68
N GLN A 33 -43.40 62.76 -1.95
CA GLN A 33 -44.84 62.79 -1.75
C GLN A 33 -45.60 62.98 -3.08
N ALA A 34 -45.04 63.78 -3.99
CA ALA A 34 -45.59 63.95 -5.33
C ALA A 34 -45.55 62.64 -6.14
N LEU A 35 -44.45 61.87 -6.10
CA LEU A 35 -44.38 60.55 -6.73
C LEU A 35 -45.40 59.58 -6.13
N LEU A 36 -45.54 59.54 -4.79
CA LEU A 36 -46.53 58.71 -4.13
C LEU A 36 -47.97 59.08 -4.55
N LYS A 37 -48.27 60.38 -4.64
CA LYS A 37 -49.58 60.84 -5.11
C LYS A 37 -49.83 60.53 -6.58
N ILE A 38 -48.81 60.62 -7.44
CA ILE A 38 -48.90 60.16 -8.83
C ILE A 38 -49.23 58.65 -8.86
N ASN A 39 -48.55 57.84 -8.05
CA ASN A 39 -48.84 56.40 -7.97
C ASN A 39 -50.27 56.13 -7.50
N GLU A 40 -50.69 56.81 -6.43
CA GLU A 40 -52.02 56.68 -5.84
C GLU A 40 -53.12 57.02 -6.85
N GLU A 41 -53.02 58.17 -7.51
CA GLU A 41 -54.01 58.62 -8.50
C GLU A 41 -54.11 57.70 -9.71
N ILE A 42 -52.98 57.15 -10.20
CA ILE A 42 -52.98 56.31 -11.41
C ILE A 42 -53.39 54.87 -11.09
N PHE A 43 -52.98 54.32 -9.95
CA PHE A 43 -53.05 52.87 -9.72
C PHE A 43 -53.92 52.43 -8.54
N GLU A 44 -54.13 53.29 -7.54
CA GLU A 44 -54.80 52.94 -6.29
C GLU A 44 -56.19 53.61 -6.17
N ASN A 45 -56.37 54.80 -6.76
CA ASN A 45 -57.62 55.54 -6.71
C ASN A 45 -58.73 54.76 -7.47
N PRO A 46 -59.79 54.31 -6.77
CA PRO A 46 -60.86 53.53 -7.38
C PRO A 46 -61.60 54.25 -8.50
N THR A 47 -61.64 55.59 -8.48
CA THR A 47 -62.32 56.37 -9.52
C THR A 47 -61.61 56.33 -10.87
N ASN A 48 -60.32 56.00 -10.86
CA ASN A 48 -59.47 55.99 -12.06
C ASN A 48 -59.15 54.56 -12.53
N LYS A 49 -59.81 53.54 -11.96
CA LYS A 49 -59.51 52.13 -12.21
C LYS A 49 -59.63 51.74 -13.69
N ASP A 50 -60.60 52.31 -14.38
CA ASP A 50 -60.91 52.01 -15.78
C ASP A 50 -60.25 53.00 -16.77
N CYS A 51 -59.34 53.86 -16.29
CA CYS A 51 -58.60 54.76 -17.16
C CYS A 51 -57.67 54.01 -18.11
N ASP A 52 -57.63 54.44 -19.37
CA ASP A 52 -56.73 53.87 -20.38
C ASP A 52 -55.28 54.30 -20.11
N LEU A 53 -54.51 53.39 -19.53
CA LEU A 53 -53.11 53.63 -19.21
C LEU A 53 -52.25 53.90 -20.46
N THR A 54 -52.68 53.49 -21.66
CA THR A 54 -51.96 53.78 -22.91
C THR A 54 -52.00 55.27 -23.27
N ALA A 55 -53.05 55.98 -22.85
CA ALA A 55 -53.17 57.44 -22.97
C ALA A 55 -52.50 58.17 -21.80
N VAL A 56 -52.49 57.57 -20.59
CA VAL A 56 -51.86 58.17 -19.41
C VAL A 56 -50.33 58.13 -19.47
N PHE A 57 -49.74 57.01 -19.93
CA PHE A 57 -48.30 56.83 -19.91
C PHE A 57 -47.54 57.94 -20.65
N PRO A 58 -47.85 58.29 -21.93
CA PRO A 58 -47.15 59.34 -22.69
C PRO A 58 -47.10 60.71 -22.00
N GLU A 59 -48.11 61.04 -21.20
CA GLU A 59 -48.20 62.33 -20.52
C GLU A 59 -47.35 62.41 -19.24
N VAL A 60 -46.98 61.27 -18.65
CA VAL A 60 -46.38 61.22 -17.30
C VAL A 60 -44.99 60.59 -17.28
N TYR A 61 -44.69 59.66 -18.19
CA TYR A 61 -43.50 58.81 -18.12
C TYR A 61 -42.20 59.60 -18.04
N ALA A 62 -42.07 60.69 -18.81
CA ALA A 62 -40.84 61.49 -18.85
C ALA A 62 -40.49 62.11 -17.49
N TYR A 63 -41.51 62.53 -16.72
CA TYR A 63 -41.33 63.11 -15.39
C TYR A 63 -40.95 62.07 -14.35
N VAL A 64 -41.57 60.88 -14.42
CA VAL A 64 -41.24 59.75 -13.54
C VAL A 64 -39.84 59.24 -13.84
N LEU A 65 -39.49 59.05 -15.12
CA LEU A 65 -38.16 58.59 -15.54
C LEU A 65 -37.05 59.59 -15.19
N LYS A 66 -37.31 60.91 -15.25
CA LYS A 66 -36.35 61.92 -14.76
C LYS A 66 -36.00 61.71 -13.28
N SER A 67 -36.95 61.21 -12.49
CA SER A 67 -36.78 60.96 -11.05
C SER A 67 -35.90 59.74 -10.73
N PHE A 68 -35.53 58.92 -11.72
CA PHE A 68 -34.52 57.85 -11.56
C PHE A 68 -33.13 58.43 -11.30
N SER A 69 -32.90 59.69 -11.62
CA SER A 69 -31.65 60.42 -11.31
C SER A 69 -31.82 61.44 -10.18
N ASP A 70 -32.90 61.34 -9.39
CA ASP A 70 -33.09 62.18 -8.21
C ASP A 70 -31.99 61.92 -7.18
N ALA A 71 -31.56 62.95 -6.45
CA ALA A 71 -30.59 62.81 -5.36
C ALA A 71 -31.11 61.91 -4.21
N SER A 72 -32.42 61.85 -4.00
CA SER A 72 -33.05 61.06 -2.94
C SER A 72 -33.32 59.62 -3.39
N GLU A 73 -32.73 58.64 -2.68
CA GLU A 73 -32.98 57.21 -2.89
C GLU A 73 -34.47 56.87 -2.87
N ALA A 74 -35.22 57.40 -1.91
CA ALA A 74 -36.65 57.17 -1.80
C ALA A 74 -37.44 57.66 -3.03
N CYS A 75 -36.97 58.72 -3.71
CA CYS A 75 -37.59 59.16 -4.97
C CYS A 75 -37.24 58.20 -6.11
N ARG A 76 -35.99 57.73 -6.18
CA ARG A 76 -35.55 56.74 -7.19
C ARG A 76 -36.31 55.42 -7.03
N GLU A 77 -36.48 54.95 -5.80
CA GLU A 77 -37.28 53.77 -5.46
C GLU A 77 -38.75 53.93 -5.86
N THR A 78 -39.38 55.04 -5.44
CA THR A 78 -40.81 55.29 -5.73
C THR A 78 -41.03 55.42 -7.25
N SER A 79 -40.12 56.06 -7.98
CA SER A 79 -40.22 56.17 -9.44
C SER A 79 -40.04 54.81 -10.14
N ALA A 80 -39.13 53.95 -9.67
CA ALA A 80 -39.03 52.58 -10.15
C ALA A 80 -40.30 51.77 -9.87
N MET A 81 -40.94 51.95 -8.71
CA MET A 81 -42.23 51.33 -8.38
C MET A 81 -43.35 51.77 -9.33
N ILE A 82 -43.44 53.08 -9.65
CA ILE A 82 -44.43 53.60 -10.60
C ILE A 82 -44.23 52.97 -11.99
N ILE A 83 -42.99 52.92 -12.49
CA ILE A 83 -42.69 52.28 -13.78
C ILE A 83 -42.98 50.77 -13.72
N SER A 84 -42.70 50.11 -12.61
CA SER A 84 -43.05 48.71 -12.37
C SER A 84 -44.56 48.46 -12.47
N ASN A 85 -45.39 49.35 -11.93
CA ASN A 85 -46.85 49.29 -12.00
C ASN A 85 -47.38 49.56 -13.42
N PHE A 86 -46.76 50.50 -14.15
CA PHE A 86 -47.05 50.70 -15.56
C PHE A 86 -46.71 49.46 -16.37
N ILE A 87 -45.52 48.89 -16.18
CA ILE A 87 -45.12 47.67 -16.82
C ILE A 87 -46.15 46.58 -16.54
N ASP A 88 -46.69 46.39 -15.33
CA ASP A 88 -47.72 45.36 -15.08
C ASP A 88 -49.02 45.56 -15.86
N LYS A 89 -49.51 46.79 -15.94
CA LYS A 89 -50.88 47.06 -16.41
C LYS A 89 -50.98 47.47 -17.89
N LEU A 90 -49.90 47.98 -18.51
CA LEU A 90 -49.91 48.38 -19.92
C LEU A 90 -50.00 47.17 -20.88
N PRO A 91 -50.60 47.29 -22.07
CA PRO A 91 -50.52 46.24 -23.08
C PRO A 91 -49.08 46.04 -23.57
N LEU A 92 -48.79 44.91 -24.22
CA LEU A 92 -47.46 44.65 -24.78
C LEU A 92 -47.20 45.57 -25.98
N ASN A 93 -46.24 46.48 -25.82
CA ASN A 93 -45.76 47.38 -26.86
C ASN A 93 -44.31 47.81 -26.56
N ASP A 94 -43.43 47.78 -27.58
CA ASP A 94 -42.01 48.16 -27.49
C ASP A 94 -41.80 49.67 -27.35
N TYR A 95 -42.80 50.49 -27.73
CA TYR A 95 -42.83 51.93 -27.49
C TYR A 95 -42.46 52.29 -26.04
N TYR A 96 -43.02 51.58 -25.05
CA TYR A 96 -42.75 51.86 -23.63
C TYR A 96 -41.29 51.58 -23.27
N LEU A 97 -40.74 50.47 -23.78
CA LEU A 97 -39.37 50.03 -23.51
C LEU A 97 -38.33 50.99 -24.11
N THR A 98 -38.67 51.61 -25.25
CA THR A 98 -37.83 52.61 -25.94
C THR A 98 -37.47 53.80 -25.04
N TYR A 99 -38.33 54.14 -24.06
CA TYR A 99 -38.04 55.21 -23.09
C TYR A 99 -37.50 54.68 -21.77
N ILE A 100 -37.98 53.52 -21.31
CA ILE A 100 -37.63 52.97 -19.99
C ILE A 100 -36.19 52.41 -19.99
N LEU A 101 -35.82 51.60 -20.96
CA LEU A 101 -34.54 50.89 -20.95
C LEU A 101 -33.32 51.81 -21.00
N PRO A 102 -33.26 52.88 -21.83
CA PRO A 102 -32.13 53.80 -21.83
C PRO A 102 -31.87 54.46 -20.47
N VAL A 103 -32.92 54.71 -19.69
CA VAL A 103 -32.80 55.28 -18.33
C VAL A 103 -32.20 54.25 -17.37
N ILE A 104 -32.61 52.99 -17.46
CA ILE A 104 -32.02 51.90 -16.67
C ILE A 104 -30.55 51.67 -17.08
N VAL A 105 -30.24 51.64 -18.38
CA VAL A 105 -28.86 51.54 -18.89
C VAL A 105 -28.00 52.65 -18.32
N ARG A 106 -28.49 53.90 -18.32
CA ARG A 106 -27.75 55.02 -17.74
C ARG A 106 -27.45 54.85 -16.26
N ARG A 107 -28.34 54.22 -15.48
CA ARG A 107 -28.14 54.03 -14.03
C ARG A 107 -27.23 52.84 -13.71
N ILE A 108 -27.45 51.68 -14.35
CA ILE A 108 -26.83 50.40 -13.96
C ILE A 108 -26.16 49.62 -15.11
N GLY A 109 -26.18 50.15 -16.33
CA GLY A 109 -25.58 49.51 -17.51
C GLY A 109 -24.37 50.25 -18.10
N CYS A 110 -24.04 51.45 -17.63
CA CYS A 110 -22.85 52.18 -18.06
C CYS A 110 -21.53 51.49 -17.63
N PRO A 111 -20.37 51.82 -18.25
CA PRO A 111 -19.08 51.27 -17.84
C PRO A 111 -18.78 51.45 -16.36
N GLU A 112 -19.13 52.60 -15.80
CA GLU A 112 -19.18 52.90 -14.37
C GLU A 112 -20.65 52.96 -13.93
N ILE A 113 -20.99 52.25 -12.86
CA ILE A 113 -22.34 52.23 -12.32
C ILE A 113 -22.61 53.57 -11.63
N ILE A 114 -23.64 54.29 -12.10
CA ILE A 114 -24.01 55.62 -11.59
C ILE A 114 -24.90 55.51 -10.35
N GLU A 115 -25.69 54.45 -10.21
CA GLU A 115 -26.47 54.22 -9.00
C GLU A 115 -25.60 53.75 -7.84
N GLU A 116 -25.43 54.60 -6.83
CA GLU A 116 -24.60 54.33 -5.65
C GLU A 116 -25.27 53.35 -4.67
N SER A 117 -26.60 53.39 -4.55
CA SER A 117 -27.33 52.58 -3.56
C SER A 117 -27.52 51.14 -4.04
N GLU A 118 -27.00 50.18 -3.28
CA GLU A 118 -27.11 48.75 -3.60
C GLU A 118 -28.56 48.24 -3.60
N GLU A 119 -29.41 48.78 -2.73
CA GLU A 119 -30.84 48.47 -2.69
C GLU A 119 -31.56 49.00 -3.94
N ILE A 120 -31.22 50.21 -4.39
CA ILE A 120 -31.80 50.75 -5.63
C ILE A 120 -31.30 49.98 -6.85
N ARG A 121 -30.02 49.59 -6.90
CA ARG A 121 -29.50 48.69 -7.94
C ARG A 121 -30.29 47.38 -8.00
N LEU A 122 -30.61 46.80 -6.83
CA LEU A 122 -31.44 45.60 -6.72
C LEU A 122 -32.88 45.84 -7.23
N VAL A 123 -33.49 46.98 -6.88
CA VAL A 123 -34.81 47.37 -7.39
C VAL A 123 -34.80 47.50 -8.92
N LEU A 124 -33.77 48.12 -9.49
CA LEU A 124 -33.65 48.33 -10.94
C LEU A 124 -33.43 47.02 -11.71
N ILE A 125 -32.60 46.10 -11.22
CA ILE A 125 -32.44 44.78 -11.88
C ILE A 125 -33.71 43.92 -11.73
N LYS A 126 -34.46 44.04 -10.63
CA LYS A 126 -35.80 43.42 -10.49
C LYS A 126 -36.81 44.02 -11.47
N LEU A 127 -36.73 45.32 -11.74
CA LEU A 127 -37.54 45.95 -12.79
C LEU A 127 -37.19 45.39 -14.18
N VAL A 128 -35.91 45.16 -14.48
CA VAL A 128 -35.49 44.48 -15.72
C VAL A 128 -36.05 43.07 -15.78
N ARG A 129 -35.99 42.29 -14.70
CA ARG A 129 -36.61 40.96 -14.64
C ARG A 129 -38.09 41.03 -14.97
N LYS A 130 -38.81 41.97 -14.37
CA LYS A 130 -40.25 42.16 -14.58
C LYS A 130 -40.57 42.49 -16.04
N ILE A 131 -39.74 43.31 -16.69
CA ILE A 131 -39.83 43.54 -18.14
C ILE A 131 -39.66 42.23 -18.90
N LEU A 132 -38.63 41.43 -18.60
CA LEU A 132 -38.40 40.12 -19.24
C LEU A 132 -39.55 39.12 -18.99
N GLU A 133 -40.15 39.13 -17.80
CA GLU A 133 -41.26 38.25 -17.43
C GLU A 133 -42.55 38.61 -18.18
N LYS A 134 -42.79 39.91 -18.39
CA LYS A 134 -43.95 40.38 -19.13
C LYS A 134 -43.76 40.27 -20.65
N TYR A 135 -42.63 40.73 -21.16
CA TYR A 135 -42.33 40.80 -22.59
C TYR A 135 -41.67 39.50 -23.10
N LYS A 136 -42.28 38.35 -22.85
CA LYS A 136 -41.80 37.03 -23.34
C LYS A 136 -41.94 36.83 -24.86
N VAL A 137 -42.12 37.92 -25.62
CA VAL A 137 -42.25 37.92 -27.08
C VAL A 137 -40.95 38.42 -27.68
N SER A 138 -40.18 37.52 -28.31
CA SER A 138 -38.84 37.82 -28.82
C SER A 138 -38.80 39.08 -29.69
N GLN A 139 -39.76 39.27 -30.60
CA GLN A 139 -39.79 40.40 -31.53
C GLN A 139 -39.82 41.78 -30.83
N LEU A 140 -40.45 41.87 -29.65
CA LEU A 140 -40.55 43.12 -28.89
C LEU A 140 -39.28 43.43 -28.09
N LEU A 141 -38.47 42.41 -27.79
CA LEU A 141 -37.25 42.56 -26.99
C LEU A 141 -35.96 42.57 -27.83
N SER A 142 -35.97 41.98 -29.03
CA SER A 142 -34.81 41.92 -29.92
C SER A 142 -34.16 43.29 -30.18
N PRO A 143 -34.90 44.40 -30.40
CA PRO A 143 -34.28 45.71 -30.60
C PRO A 143 -33.42 46.20 -29.41
N PHE A 144 -33.69 45.69 -28.21
CA PHE A 144 -33.07 46.13 -26.95
C PHE A 144 -32.00 45.17 -26.43
N ILE A 145 -31.55 44.20 -27.23
CA ILE A 145 -30.55 43.21 -26.80
C ILE A 145 -29.25 43.86 -26.31
N ASN A 146 -28.85 44.98 -26.90
CA ASN A 146 -27.65 45.73 -26.48
C ASN A 146 -27.86 46.40 -25.11
N ASP A 147 -29.06 46.92 -24.84
CA ASP A 147 -29.40 47.52 -23.54
C ASP A 147 -29.36 46.46 -22.44
N PHE A 148 -30.01 45.30 -22.68
CA PHE A 148 -29.93 44.17 -21.77
C PHE A 148 -28.50 43.71 -21.55
N THR A 149 -27.70 43.60 -22.62
CA THR A 149 -26.29 43.18 -22.51
C THR A 149 -25.48 44.17 -21.69
N SER A 150 -25.67 45.47 -21.89
CA SER A 150 -25.01 46.52 -21.10
C SER A 150 -25.38 46.43 -19.62
N ILE A 151 -26.67 46.27 -19.30
CA ILE A 151 -27.14 46.18 -17.91
C ILE A 151 -26.64 44.89 -17.24
N LEU A 152 -26.82 43.73 -17.89
CA LEU A 152 -26.60 42.42 -17.29
C LEU A 152 -25.12 42.10 -17.10
N THR A 153 -24.26 42.46 -18.06
CA THR A 153 -22.81 42.25 -17.91
C THR A 153 -22.20 43.10 -16.81
N LYS A 154 -22.81 44.24 -16.46
CA LYS A 154 -22.38 45.09 -15.34
C LYS A 154 -22.94 44.61 -14.02
N THR A 155 -24.24 44.36 -13.94
CA THR A 155 -24.91 43.91 -12.72
C THR A 155 -24.49 42.52 -12.26
N VAL A 156 -24.09 41.61 -13.17
CA VAL A 156 -23.57 40.30 -12.77
C VAL A 156 -22.20 40.39 -12.07
N THR A 157 -21.48 41.51 -12.24
CA THR A 157 -20.21 41.80 -11.56
C THR A 157 -20.36 42.71 -10.34
N ASP A 158 -21.58 43.08 -9.99
CA ASP A 158 -21.90 44.06 -8.94
C ASP A 158 -21.36 43.68 -7.55
N PRO A 159 -20.76 44.57 -6.76
CA PRO A 159 -20.33 44.25 -5.39
C PRO A 159 -21.40 43.60 -4.50
N PHE A 160 -22.68 43.93 -4.70
CA PHE A 160 -23.77 43.43 -3.88
C PHE A 160 -24.29 42.07 -4.38
N HIS A 161 -24.25 41.06 -3.51
CA HIS A 161 -24.54 39.69 -3.89
C HIS A 161 -26.00 39.45 -4.35
N LEU A 162 -26.98 40.20 -3.83
CA LEU A 162 -28.37 40.06 -4.28
C LEU A 162 -28.56 40.55 -5.72
N VAL A 163 -27.85 41.61 -6.13
CA VAL A 163 -27.86 42.08 -7.51
C VAL A 163 -27.25 41.03 -8.44
N LYS A 164 -26.15 40.38 -8.03
CA LYS A 164 -25.57 39.28 -8.82
C LYS A 164 -26.53 38.11 -9.03
N LEU A 165 -27.25 37.71 -7.97
CA LEU A 165 -28.24 36.62 -8.04
C LEU A 165 -29.35 36.98 -9.02
N GLU A 166 -29.90 38.18 -8.90
CA GLU A 166 -30.97 38.65 -9.80
C GLU A 166 -30.49 38.78 -11.25
N ALA A 167 -29.26 39.29 -11.45
CA ALA A 167 -28.66 39.40 -12.77
C ALA A 167 -28.44 38.02 -13.43
N CYS A 168 -28.02 37.01 -12.67
CA CYS A 168 -27.89 35.64 -13.18
C CYS A 168 -29.23 35.08 -13.67
N GLU A 169 -30.31 35.28 -12.90
CA GLU A 169 -31.66 34.87 -13.31
C GLU A 169 -32.13 35.62 -14.57
N CYS A 170 -31.91 36.94 -14.64
CA CYS A 170 -32.21 37.72 -15.83
C CYS A 170 -31.44 37.24 -17.07
N ILE A 171 -30.16 36.87 -16.92
CA ILE A 171 -29.34 36.32 -18.01
C ILE A 171 -29.96 35.01 -18.53
N ILE A 172 -30.35 34.10 -17.63
CA ILE A 172 -31.02 32.84 -17.99
C ILE A 172 -32.34 33.11 -18.73
N MET A 173 -33.09 34.14 -18.32
CA MET A 173 -34.32 34.52 -19.01
C MET A 173 -34.04 35.08 -20.41
N VAL A 174 -33.05 35.96 -20.55
CA VAL A 174 -32.67 36.54 -21.85
C VAL A 174 -32.26 35.45 -22.84
N THR A 175 -31.49 34.45 -22.41
CA THR A 175 -31.08 33.36 -23.30
C THR A 175 -32.27 32.56 -23.82
N ARG A 176 -33.34 32.42 -23.02
CA ARG A 176 -34.57 31.70 -23.38
C ARG A 176 -35.54 32.53 -24.23
N VAL A 177 -35.63 33.83 -24.00
CA VAL A 177 -36.56 34.71 -24.73
C VAL A 177 -35.98 35.18 -26.06
N LEU A 178 -34.67 35.46 -26.13
CA LEU A 178 -33.99 35.98 -27.32
C LEU A 178 -33.15 34.93 -28.06
N GLN A 179 -33.58 33.67 -28.08
CA GLN A 179 -32.78 32.54 -28.60
C GLN A 179 -32.13 32.78 -29.98
N ARG A 180 -32.87 33.40 -30.91
CA ARG A 180 -32.38 33.63 -32.27
C ARG A 180 -31.25 34.65 -32.32
N ASP A 181 -31.34 35.72 -31.53
CA ASP A 181 -30.45 36.87 -31.63
C ASP A 181 -29.36 36.86 -30.53
N PHE A 182 -29.53 36.03 -29.48
CA PHE A 182 -28.61 35.97 -28.33
C PHE A 182 -27.18 35.57 -28.73
N HIS A 183 -27.01 34.71 -29.73
CA HIS A 183 -25.70 34.24 -30.15
C HIS A 183 -24.75 35.38 -30.55
N PHE A 184 -25.26 36.51 -31.08
CA PHE A 184 -24.46 37.69 -31.43
C PHE A 184 -23.82 38.39 -30.22
N GLN A 185 -24.41 38.25 -29.02
CA GLN A 185 -23.93 38.87 -27.79
C GLN A 185 -23.42 37.86 -26.75
N SER A 186 -23.63 36.56 -26.97
CA SER A 186 -23.39 35.49 -26.00
C SER A 186 -22.00 35.51 -25.33
N GLU A 187 -20.93 35.72 -26.10
CA GLU A 187 -19.56 35.74 -25.58
C GLU A 187 -19.31 36.84 -24.54
N SER A 188 -20.01 37.98 -24.66
CA SER A 188 -19.84 39.13 -23.76
C SER A 188 -20.24 38.82 -22.31
N TYR A 189 -21.09 37.81 -22.10
CA TYR A 189 -21.58 37.40 -20.78
C TYR A 189 -20.61 36.45 -20.06
N VAL A 190 -19.78 35.71 -20.80
CA VAL A 190 -18.99 34.60 -20.25
C VAL A 190 -18.02 35.08 -19.17
N LYS A 191 -17.11 36.00 -19.50
CA LYS A 191 -16.11 36.50 -18.55
C LYS A 191 -16.73 37.18 -17.33
N PRO A 192 -17.73 38.07 -17.47
CA PRO A 192 -18.46 38.63 -16.32
C PRO A 192 -19.05 37.57 -15.39
N ILE A 193 -19.72 36.54 -15.91
CA ILE A 193 -20.31 35.47 -15.09
C ILE A 193 -19.21 34.65 -14.40
N LEU A 194 -18.17 34.26 -15.12
CA LEU A 194 -17.07 33.45 -14.57
C LEU A 194 -16.33 34.14 -13.42
N SER A 195 -16.33 35.47 -13.37
CA SER A 195 -15.76 36.22 -12.22
C SER A 195 -16.42 35.88 -10.87
N ASN A 196 -17.62 35.27 -10.91
CA ASN A 196 -18.36 34.86 -9.72
C ASN A 196 -18.04 33.43 -9.24
N PHE A 197 -17.25 32.65 -9.97
CA PHE A 197 -16.92 31.26 -9.61
C PHE A 197 -16.04 31.14 -8.35
N GLY A 198 -15.32 32.22 -8.01
CA GLY A 198 -14.53 32.35 -6.77
C GLY A 198 -15.25 33.11 -5.65
N HIS A 199 -16.53 33.44 -5.81
CA HIS A 199 -17.24 34.28 -4.84
C HIS A 199 -17.43 33.58 -3.49
N ARG A 200 -17.36 34.32 -2.38
CA ARG A 200 -17.47 33.76 -1.00
C ARG A 200 -18.79 33.03 -0.74
N HIS A 201 -19.91 33.55 -1.24
CA HIS A 201 -21.24 32.96 -1.02
C HIS A 201 -21.53 31.88 -2.07
N PHE A 202 -21.72 30.63 -1.63
CA PHE A 202 -21.98 29.49 -2.51
C PHE A 202 -23.21 29.70 -3.40
N ARG A 203 -24.27 30.37 -2.90
CA ARG A 203 -25.48 30.69 -3.68
C ARG A 203 -25.18 31.51 -4.93
N VAL A 204 -24.21 32.43 -4.87
CA VAL A 204 -23.77 33.22 -6.03
C VAL A 204 -22.99 32.34 -7.02
N ARG A 205 -22.14 31.44 -6.52
CA ARG A 205 -21.42 30.47 -7.37
C ARG A 205 -22.40 29.56 -8.11
N VAL A 206 -23.40 29.01 -7.41
CA VAL A 206 -24.50 28.20 -7.98
C VAL A 206 -25.27 28.98 -9.05
N ALA A 207 -25.66 30.23 -8.77
CA ALA A 207 -26.37 31.06 -9.74
C ALA A 207 -25.52 31.36 -10.97
N ALA A 208 -24.22 31.61 -10.80
CA ALA A 208 -23.29 31.82 -11.90
C ALA A 208 -23.10 30.55 -12.74
N ILE A 209 -23.06 29.36 -12.13
CA ILE A 209 -23.01 28.08 -12.85
C ILE A 209 -24.28 27.88 -13.69
N LYS A 210 -25.47 28.13 -13.14
CA LYS A 210 -26.73 28.08 -13.90
C LYS A 210 -26.75 29.08 -15.06
N ALA A 211 -26.28 30.30 -14.82
CA ALA A 211 -26.23 31.34 -15.84
C ALA A 211 -25.26 30.98 -16.96
N ILE A 212 -24.05 30.51 -16.63
CA ILE A 212 -23.09 30.09 -17.67
C ILE A 212 -23.63 28.90 -18.46
N ALA A 213 -24.32 27.97 -17.81
CA ALA A 213 -24.92 26.83 -18.47
C ALA A 213 -25.96 27.24 -19.51
N ALA A 214 -26.84 28.19 -19.16
CA ALA A 214 -27.81 28.76 -20.07
C ALA A 214 -27.16 29.54 -21.22
N VAL A 215 -26.08 30.30 -20.94
CA VAL A 215 -25.31 31.04 -21.96
C VAL A 215 -24.63 30.10 -22.94
N VAL A 216 -24.04 28.99 -22.47
CA VAL A 216 -23.38 27.99 -23.32
C VAL A 216 -24.38 27.34 -24.27
N LEU A 217 -25.59 26.99 -23.80
CA LEU A 217 -26.61 26.36 -24.64
C LEU A 217 -27.17 27.29 -25.72
N ALA A 218 -27.30 28.58 -25.42
CA ALA A 218 -27.86 29.57 -26.35
C ALA A 218 -26.78 30.31 -27.19
N GLY A 219 -25.51 30.17 -26.82
CA GLY A 219 -24.39 30.87 -27.42
C GLY A 219 -23.70 30.10 -28.54
N ASN A 220 -22.59 30.66 -29.02
CA ASN A 220 -21.70 29.97 -29.96
C ASN A 220 -20.70 29.04 -29.22
N ALA A 221 -19.95 28.25 -29.96
CA ALA A 221 -19.00 27.28 -29.40
C ALA A 221 -17.92 27.92 -28.50
N LYS A 222 -17.61 29.21 -28.68
CA LYS A 222 -16.62 29.90 -27.85
C LYS A 222 -17.05 30.00 -26.40
N CYS A 223 -18.36 30.14 -26.16
CA CYS A 223 -18.92 30.15 -24.81
C CYS A 223 -18.59 28.85 -24.07
N PHE A 224 -18.73 27.70 -24.72
CA PHE A 224 -18.35 26.41 -24.16
C PHE A 224 -16.83 26.34 -23.87
N GLU A 225 -16.00 26.70 -24.85
CA GLU A 225 -14.54 26.59 -24.75
C GLU A 225 -13.96 27.35 -23.55
N LEU A 226 -14.48 28.55 -23.29
CA LEU A 226 -14.07 29.42 -22.21
C LEU A 226 -14.62 28.97 -20.84
N SER A 227 -15.72 28.20 -20.81
CA SER A 227 -16.44 27.87 -19.59
C SER A 227 -16.13 26.49 -19.02
N ILE A 228 -15.75 25.52 -19.86
CA ILE A 228 -15.60 24.12 -19.43
C ILE A 228 -14.46 23.90 -18.43
N SER A 229 -13.32 24.60 -18.57
CA SER A 229 -12.21 24.48 -17.61
C SER A 229 -12.57 25.09 -16.24
N PRO A 230 -13.12 26.33 -16.16
CA PRO A 230 -13.66 26.86 -14.91
C PRO A 230 -14.74 25.98 -14.27
N MET A 231 -15.59 25.32 -15.08
CA MET A 231 -16.57 24.35 -14.58
C MET A 231 -15.89 23.14 -13.94
N ALA A 232 -14.82 22.62 -14.54
CA ALA A 232 -14.07 21.50 -13.98
C ALA A 232 -13.46 21.85 -12.62
N GLU A 233 -12.92 23.05 -12.45
CA GLU A 233 -12.39 23.55 -11.17
C GLU A 233 -13.47 23.58 -10.07
N LYS A 234 -14.74 23.79 -10.43
CA LYS A 234 -15.86 23.79 -9.49
C LYS A 234 -16.29 22.41 -9.00
N LEU A 235 -15.77 21.32 -9.57
CA LEU A 235 -15.88 19.98 -8.98
C LEU A 235 -15.03 19.80 -7.72
N PHE A 236 -14.15 20.74 -7.42
CA PHE A 236 -13.33 20.76 -6.21
C PHE A 236 -13.86 21.76 -5.16
N ASP A 237 -15.03 22.36 -5.40
CA ASP A 237 -15.60 23.35 -4.49
C ASP A 237 -15.98 22.71 -3.15
N GLU A 238 -15.74 23.41 -2.04
CA GLU A 238 -16.06 22.92 -0.70
C GLU A 238 -17.57 22.70 -0.49
N SER A 239 -18.41 23.53 -1.13
CA SER A 239 -19.88 23.40 -1.07
C SER A 239 -20.36 22.26 -1.97
N ASN A 240 -21.09 21.31 -1.37
CA ASN A 240 -21.72 20.23 -2.13
C ASN A 240 -22.80 20.75 -3.08
N GLU A 241 -23.48 21.86 -2.77
CA GLU A 241 -24.46 22.48 -3.65
C GLU A 241 -23.83 23.04 -4.93
N VAL A 242 -22.61 23.57 -4.83
CA VAL A 242 -21.86 24.04 -6.01
C VAL A 242 -21.48 22.85 -6.88
N ARG A 243 -20.90 21.79 -6.30
CA ARG A 243 -20.52 20.57 -7.05
C ARG A 243 -21.74 19.90 -7.69
N MET A 244 -22.83 19.77 -6.94
CA MET A 244 -24.13 19.28 -7.45
C MET A 244 -24.60 20.09 -8.65
N GLN A 245 -24.52 21.42 -8.58
CA GLN A 245 -24.93 22.26 -9.70
C GLN A 245 -24.07 22.02 -10.94
N VAL A 246 -22.74 21.87 -10.79
CA VAL A 246 -21.87 21.52 -11.93
C VAL A 246 -22.29 20.18 -12.54
N THR A 247 -22.55 19.16 -11.72
CA THR A 247 -22.99 17.84 -12.19
C THR A 247 -24.29 17.93 -13.00
N LEU A 248 -25.28 18.67 -12.50
CA LEU A 248 -26.56 18.89 -13.19
C LEU A 248 -26.37 19.59 -14.55
N GLU A 249 -25.61 20.69 -14.57
CA GLU A 249 -25.43 21.48 -15.80
C GLU A 249 -24.58 20.77 -16.84
N VAL A 250 -23.52 20.06 -16.43
CA VAL A 250 -22.73 19.24 -17.36
C VAL A 250 -23.57 18.10 -17.92
N GLY A 251 -24.33 17.39 -17.07
CA GLY A 251 -25.25 16.36 -17.55
C GLY A 251 -26.27 16.92 -18.53
N HIS A 252 -26.80 18.11 -18.27
CA HIS A 252 -27.72 18.79 -19.18
C HIS A 252 -27.06 19.17 -20.52
N TRP A 253 -25.84 19.73 -20.50
CA TRP A 253 -25.06 19.97 -21.73
C TRP A 253 -24.85 18.68 -22.51
N MET A 254 -24.57 17.58 -21.81
CA MET A 254 -24.42 16.26 -22.40
C MET A 254 -25.74 15.63 -22.88
N LEU A 255 -26.90 16.23 -22.65
CA LEU A 255 -28.16 15.75 -23.22
C LEU A 255 -28.64 16.66 -24.35
N THR A 256 -28.40 17.97 -24.24
CA THR A 256 -29.11 18.98 -25.05
C THR A 256 -28.20 19.90 -25.87
N TYR A 257 -26.90 19.99 -25.59
CA TYR A 257 -26.03 20.89 -26.34
C TYR A 257 -25.94 20.46 -27.81
N ARG A 258 -26.12 21.42 -28.72
CA ARG A 258 -26.27 21.14 -30.16
C ARG A 258 -25.04 20.47 -30.77
N ASP A 259 -23.86 20.88 -30.37
CA ASP A 259 -22.57 20.37 -30.87
C ASP A 259 -21.89 19.43 -29.86
N ARG A 260 -22.68 18.75 -29.01
CA ARG A 260 -22.17 17.87 -27.94
C ARG A 260 -21.19 16.80 -28.43
N TYR A 261 -21.38 16.30 -29.66
CA TYR A 261 -20.51 15.30 -30.29
C TYR A 261 -19.06 15.77 -30.44
N SER A 262 -18.85 17.04 -30.79
CA SER A 262 -17.52 17.62 -30.94
C SER A 262 -16.79 17.78 -29.60
N PHE A 263 -17.54 17.90 -28.50
CA PHE A 263 -17.01 18.26 -27.18
C PHE A 263 -17.12 17.16 -26.13
N TRP A 264 -17.54 15.93 -26.49
CA TRP A 264 -17.67 14.82 -25.55
C TRP A 264 -16.44 14.59 -24.67
N HIS A 265 -15.27 14.49 -25.30
CA HIS A 265 -13.99 14.33 -24.60
C HIS A 265 -13.67 15.44 -23.57
N ARG A 266 -14.31 16.61 -23.63
CA ARG A 266 -14.16 17.69 -22.64
C ARG A 266 -15.22 17.66 -21.55
N MET A 267 -16.40 17.11 -21.79
CA MET A 267 -17.48 16.98 -20.79
C MET A 267 -17.40 15.68 -19.99
N LEU A 268 -16.95 14.59 -20.63
CA LEU A 268 -16.79 13.28 -20.00
C LEU A 268 -15.98 13.31 -18.69
N PRO A 269 -14.82 13.99 -18.62
CA PRO A 269 -14.07 14.07 -17.37
C PRO A 269 -14.90 14.64 -16.21
N LEU A 270 -15.79 15.60 -16.47
CA LEU A 270 -16.56 16.27 -15.42
C LEU A 270 -17.68 15.36 -14.88
N ILE A 271 -18.45 14.72 -15.76
CA ILE A 271 -19.52 13.81 -15.33
C ILE A 271 -18.96 12.55 -14.64
N LEU A 272 -17.88 11.97 -15.18
CA LEU A 272 -17.26 10.77 -14.60
C LEU A 272 -16.56 11.07 -13.27
N THR A 273 -15.97 12.27 -13.10
CA THR A 273 -15.44 12.68 -11.80
C THR A 273 -16.54 12.82 -10.76
N SER A 274 -17.74 13.29 -11.16
CA SER A 274 -18.91 13.41 -10.25
C SER A 274 -19.38 12.05 -9.71
N LEU A 275 -19.11 10.94 -10.42
CA LEU A 275 -19.40 9.58 -9.93
C LEU A 275 -18.52 9.16 -8.74
N SER A 276 -17.43 9.89 -8.49
CA SER A 276 -16.52 9.68 -7.35
C SER A 276 -16.64 10.76 -6.26
N ASP A 277 -17.71 11.56 -6.27
CA ASP A 277 -17.92 12.57 -5.24
C ASP A 277 -18.06 11.91 -3.86
N VAL A 278 -17.65 12.62 -2.81
CA VAL A 278 -17.79 12.15 -1.43
C VAL A 278 -19.26 12.10 -0.98
N ILE A 279 -20.14 12.92 -1.57
CA ILE A 279 -21.57 12.98 -1.26
C ILE A 279 -22.36 12.00 -2.14
N GLU A 280 -23.14 11.14 -1.51
CA GLU A 280 -23.94 10.11 -2.19
C GLU A 280 -25.01 10.67 -3.14
N ASP A 281 -25.68 11.76 -2.77
CA ASP A 281 -26.67 12.41 -3.62
C ASP A 281 -26.08 12.88 -4.96
N ILE A 282 -24.83 13.39 -4.94
CA ILE A 282 -24.11 13.81 -6.15
C ILE A 282 -23.79 12.59 -7.00
N ARG A 283 -23.27 11.51 -6.40
CA ARG A 283 -22.98 10.26 -7.14
C ARG A 283 -24.24 9.67 -7.77
N THR A 284 -25.36 9.67 -7.04
CA THR A 284 -26.65 9.16 -7.52
C THR A 284 -27.17 10.00 -8.68
N THR A 285 -27.12 11.33 -8.55
CA THR A 285 -27.52 12.27 -9.61
C THR A 285 -26.65 12.09 -10.85
N ALA A 286 -25.32 12.02 -10.68
CA ALA A 286 -24.38 11.76 -11.77
C ALA A 286 -24.64 10.41 -12.44
N SER A 287 -24.96 9.36 -11.68
CA SER A 287 -25.26 8.02 -12.21
C SER A 287 -26.54 8.01 -13.04
N ASN A 288 -27.59 8.71 -12.59
CA ASN A 288 -28.85 8.84 -13.34
C ASN A 288 -28.62 9.59 -14.66
N LEU A 289 -27.97 10.75 -14.60
CA LEU A 289 -27.63 11.54 -15.78
C LEU A 289 -26.74 10.75 -16.75
N TRP A 290 -25.73 10.06 -16.23
CA TRP A 290 -24.85 9.23 -17.05
C TRP A 290 -25.62 8.13 -17.78
N ASN A 291 -26.54 7.47 -17.08
CA ASN A 291 -27.41 6.48 -17.68
C ASN A 291 -28.33 7.06 -18.77
N ASP A 292 -28.92 8.24 -18.54
CA ASP A 292 -29.74 8.94 -19.52
C ASP A 292 -28.94 9.32 -20.77
N ILE A 293 -27.73 9.85 -20.60
CA ILE A 293 -26.81 10.21 -21.69
C ILE A 293 -26.49 8.98 -22.55
N GLY A 294 -26.20 7.85 -21.90
CA GLY A 294 -25.94 6.59 -22.60
C GLY A 294 -27.16 6.10 -23.39
N ARG A 295 -28.37 6.15 -22.81
CA ARG A 295 -29.61 5.79 -23.50
C ARG A 295 -29.85 6.66 -24.73
N GLN A 296 -29.77 7.99 -24.57
CA GLN A 296 -29.92 8.92 -25.68
C GLN A 296 -28.89 8.67 -26.78
N TYR A 297 -27.63 8.41 -26.42
CA TYR A 297 -26.61 8.07 -27.40
C TYR A 297 -26.91 6.76 -28.13
N MET A 298 -27.52 5.77 -27.48
CA MET A 298 -27.95 4.55 -28.18
C MET A 298 -29.10 4.82 -29.16
N GLU A 299 -30.09 5.61 -28.74
CA GLU A 299 -31.24 5.99 -29.57
C GLU A 299 -30.79 6.79 -30.81
N GLU A 300 -29.86 7.73 -30.64
CA GLU A 300 -29.37 8.59 -31.73
C GLU A 300 -28.49 7.85 -32.75
N ASN A 301 -27.91 6.71 -32.39
CA ASN A 301 -27.02 5.92 -33.25
C ASN A 301 -27.55 4.47 -33.42
N GLU A 302 -28.88 4.28 -33.38
CA GLU A 302 -29.54 2.98 -33.41
C GLU A 302 -29.11 2.13 -34.64
N GLU A 303 -28.95 2.76 -35.81
CA GLU A 303 -28.56 2.05 -37.04
C GLU A 303 -27.16 1.43 -36.95
N ASP A 304 -26.21 2.14 -36.31
CA ASP A 304 -24.84 1.67 -36.11
C ASP A 304 -24.76 0.57 -35.05
N PHE A 305 -25.71 0.57 -34.10
CA PHE A 305 -25.70 -0.31 -32.94
C PHE A 305 -26.59 -1.55 -33.08
N LYS A 306 -27.61 -1.56 -33.95
CA LYS A 306 -28.50 -2.71 -34.20
C LYS A 306 -27.74 -4.04 -34.34
N LYS A 307 -26.68 -4.04 -35.14
CA LYS A 307 -25.85 -5.24 -35.39
C LYS A 307 -25.04 -5.69 -34.17
N LYS A 308 -24.77 -4.79 -33.21
CA LYS A 308 -24.01 -5.08 -31.99
C LYS A 308 -24.92 -5.43 -30.81
N THR A 309 -26.10 -4.83 -30.71
CA THR A 309 -27.07 -5.07 -29.63
C THR A 309 -27.62 -6.49 -29.63
N ASP A 310 -27.77 -7.13 -30.80
CA ASP A 310 -28.28 -8.50 -30.92
C ASP A 310 -27.37 -9.57 -30.27
N PHE A 311 -26.10 -9.24 -30.00
CA PHE A 311 -25.09 -10.18 -29.48
C PHE A 311 -24.54 -9.80 -28.09
N LEU A 312 -25.04 -8.73 -27.46
CA LEU A 312 -24.56 -8.30 -26.15
C LEU A 312 -25.20 -9.14 -25.04
N LYS A 313 -24.38 -9.79 -24.22
CA LYS A 313 -24.78 -10.27 -22.88
C LYS A 313 -24.81 -9.07 -21.93
N ASP A 314 -25.86 -8.97 -21.09
CA ASP A 314 -26.05 -7.83 -20.18
C ASP A 314 -24.86 -7.62 -19.23
N VAL A 315 -24.29 -8.69 -18.66
CA VAL A 315 -23.05 -8.63 -17.84
C VAL A 315 -22.18 -9.87 -18.14
N PRO A 316 -20.87 -9.72 -18.43
CA PRO A 316 -19.96 -10.85 -18.58
C PRO A 316 -19.85 -11.68 -17.28
N THR A 317 -19.49 -12.95 -17.38
CA THR A 317 -19.30 -13.83 -16.20
C THR A 317 -18.15 -13.38 -15.30
N HIS A 318 -17.11 -12.77 -15.90
CA HIS A 318 -15.98 -12.16 -15.19
C HIS A 318 -16.09 -10.65 -15.30
N TYR A 319 -16.67 -10.02 -14.28
CA TYR A 319 -16.90 -8.58 -14.18
C TYR A 319 -16.71 -8.14 -12.72
N PRO A 320 -16.15 -6.95 -12.45
CA PRO A 320 -16.00 -6.44 -11.09
C PRO A 320 -17.36 -6.29 -10.39
N ASP A 321 -17.39 -6.37 -9.05
CA ASP A 321 -18.61 -6.21 -8.25
C ASP A 321 -19.08 -4.74 -8.17
N VAL A 322 -19.51 -4.21 -9.31
CA VAL A 322 -20.01 -2.85 -9.52
C VAL A 322 -21.11 -2.85 -10.58
N GLN A 323 -21.97 -1.84 -10.56
CA GLN A 323 -22.98 -1.68 -11.61
C GLN A 323 -22.32 -1.39 -12.96
N ARG A 324 -22.56 -2.29 -13.94
CA ARG A 324 -22.06 -2.11 -15.30
C ARG A 324 -22.73 -0.93 -16.00
N PRO A 325 -21.98 0.03 -16.57
CA PRO A 325 -22.56 1.10 -17.38
C PRO A 325 -23.29 0.57 -18.62
N ASN A 326 -24.38 1.23 -19.01
CA ASN A 326 -25.12 0.84 -20.22
C ASN A 326 -24.26 0.95 -21.48
N PHE A 327 -24.66 0.28 -22.57
CA PHE A 327 -23.85 0.18 -23.77
C PHE A 327 -23.51 1.55 -24.40
N GLY A 328 -24.44 2.51 -24.39
CA GLY A 328 -24.19 3.85 -24.91
C GLY A 328 -23.11 4.61 -24.14
N CYS A 329 -23.15 4.54 -22.80
CA CYS A 329 -22.10 5.08 -21.94
C CYS A 329 -20.72 4.52 -22.33
N ARG A 330 -20.66 3.20 -22.52
CA ARG A 330 -19.42 2.51 -22.86
C ARG A 330 -18.91 2.92 -24.24
N ALA A 331 -19.76 2.87 -25.26
CA ALA A 331 -19.41 3.27 -26.62
C ALA A 331 -18.90 4.72 -26.69
N LEU A 332 -19.54 5.63 -25.95
CA LEU A 332 -19.17 7.05 -25.90
C LEU A 332 -17.79 7.26 -25.24
N VAL A 333 -17.47 6.52 -24.17
CA VAL A 333 -16.12 6.55 -23.58
C VAL A 333 -15.08 5.93 -24.52
N GLN A 334 -15.39 4.78 -25.14
CA GLN A 334 -14.50 4.11 -26.09
C GLN A 334 -14.08 5.01 -27.27
N SER A 335 -14.98 5.84 -27.79
CA SER A 335 -14.66 6.76 -28.89
C SER A 335 -13.84 7.99 -28.46
N ASN A 336 -13.73 8.27 -27.15
CA ASN A 336 -13.14 9.51 -26.62
C ASN A 336 -11.93 9.28 -25.68
N ILE A 337 -11.72 8.06 -25.18
CA ILE A 337 -10.68 7.74 -24.19
C ILE A 337 -9.27 8.19 -24.63
N GLY A 338 -8.93 8.05 -25.91
CA GLY A 338 -7.63 8.48 -26.45
C GLY A 338 -7.34 9.98 -26.32
N LYS A 339 -8.38 10.82 -26.20
CA LYS A 339 -8.24 12.27 -25.97
C LYS A 339 -8.12 12.63 -24.49
N ILE A 340 -8.55 11.73 -23.59
CA ILE A 340 -8.65 11.98 -22.15
C ILE A 340 -7.42 11.47 -21.39
N VAL A 341 -6.96 10.24 -21.69
CA VAL A 341 -5.80 9.62 -21.01
C VAL A 341 -4.53 10.48 -21.07
N PRO A 342 -4.20 11.19 -22.17
CA PRO A 342 -3.05 12.11 -22.18
C PRO A 342 -3.19 13.26 -21.18
N ALA A 343 -4.41 13.76 -20.95
CA ALA A 343 -4.65 14.80 -19.95
C ALA A 343 -4.47 14.26 -18.52
N ILE A 344 -4.93 13.04 -18.25
CA ILE A 344 -4.71 12.35 -16.96
C ILE A 344 -3.22 12.21 -16.67
N ASN A 345 -2.42 11.78 -17.65
CA ASN A 345 -0.98 11.66 -17.47
C ASN A 345 -0.33 13.01 -17.08
N ARG A 346 -0.70 14.11 -17.76
CA ARG A 346 -0.17 15.44 -17.42
C ARG A 346 -0.57 15.89 -16.01
N GLU A 347 -1.81 15.62 -15.61
CA GLU A 347 -2.29 16.01 -14.28
C GLU A 347 -1.69 15.13 -13.17
N MET A 348 -1.43 13.85 -13.46
CA MET A 348 -0.73 12.93 -12.54
C MET A 348 0.71 13.39 -12.25
N ASP A 349 1.34 14.12 -13.17
CA ASP A 349 2.64 14.76 -12.95
C ASP A 349 2.54 16.10 -12.18
N GLY A 350 1.32 16.59 -11.94
CA GLY A 350 1.05 17.83 -11.24
C GLY A 350 1.46 17.79 -9.76
N TRP A 351 1.76 18.96 -9.19
CA TRP A 351 2.18 19.08 -7.79
C TRP A 351 1.01 18.99 -6.79
N GLN A 352 -0.23 19.23 -7.23
CA GLN A 352 -1.41 19.25 -6.36
C GLN A 352 -1.95 17.84 -6.08
N ALA A 353 -1.89 17.39 -4.83
CA ALA A 353 -2.32 16.06 -4.43
C ALA A 353 -3.81 15.77 -4.72
N ASP A 354 -4.70 16.73 -4.43
CA ASP A 354 -6.14 16.54 -4.68
C ASP A 354 -6.48 16.46 -6.17
N ALA A 355 -5.72 17.15 -7.04
CA ALA A 355 -5.87 17.02 -8.48
C ALA A 355 -5.46 15.62 -8.96
N ARG A 356 -4.29 15.13 -8.49
CA ARG A 356 -3.83 13.75 -8.75
C ARG A 356 -4.82 12.70 -8.28
N LEU A 357 -5.40 12.88 -7.08
CA LEU A 357 -6.45 12.03 -6.56
C LEU A 357 -7.66 11.99 -7.50
N ARG A 358 -8.17 13.14 -7.95
CA ARG A 358 -9.32 13.16 -8.87
C ARG A 358 -9.03 12.51 -10.20
N VAL A 359 -7.85 12.72 -10.78
CA VAL A 359 -7.53 12.05 -12.06
C VAL A 359 -7.27 10.56 -11.90
N SER A 360 -6.83 10.08 -10.74
CA SER A 360 -6.76 8.64 -10.43
C SER A 360 -8.17 8.00 -10.30
N GLN A 361 -9.12 8.72 -9.69
CA GLN A 361 -10.53 8.30 -9.63
C GLN A 361 -11.18 8.31 -11.02
N LEU A 362 -10.91 9.35 -11.81
CA LEU A 362 -11.37 9.44 -13.21
C LEU A 362 -10.80 8.28 -14.04
N LEU A 363 -9.54 7.90 -13.83
CA LEU A 363 -8.92 6.77 -14.52
C LEU A 363 -9.69 5.46 -14.26
N CYS A 364 -10.11 5.20 -13.00
CA CYS A 364 -10.94 4.04 -12.67
C CYS A 364 -12.24 4.02 -13.48
N TRP A 365 -12.97 5.14 -13.53
CA TRP A 365 -14.24 5.23 -14.28
C TRP A 365 -14.04 5.12 -15.79
N LEU A 366 -12.94 5.67 -16.33
CA LEU A 366 -12.63 5.53 -17.74
C LEU A 366 -12.35 4.08 -18.12
N ILE A 367 -11.57 3.34 -17.32
CA ILE A 367 -11.30 1.93 -17.56
C ILE A 367 -12.60 1.11 -17.46
N LEU A 368 -13.40 1.34 -16.41
CA LEU A 368 -14.68 0.65 -16.19
C LEU A 368 -15.67 0.88 -17.34
N CYS A 369 -15.75 2.11 -17.86
CA CYS A 369 -16.65 2.43 -18.97
C CYS A 369 -16.08 1.99 -20.33
N ALA A 370 -14.77 2.08 -20.54
CA ALA A 370 -14.17 1.69 -21.81
C ALA A 370 -14.16 0.17 -22.00
N GLU A 371 -14.07 -0.60 -20.91
CA GLU A 371 -13.89 -2.06 -20.93
C GLU A 371 -12.76 -2.45 -21.92
N GLU A 372 -12.97 -3.48 -22.75
CA GLU A 372 -12.02 -3.94 -23.77
C GLU A 372 -11.63 -2.84 -24.77
N GLY A 373 -12.44 -1.80 -24.94
CA GLY A 373 -12.10 -0.65 -25.79
C GLY A 373 -10.94 0.20 -25.27
N ALA A 374 -10.51 -0.01 -24.02
CA ALA A 374 -9.28 0.60 -23.49
C ALA A 374 -7.99 -0.02 -24.05
N THR A 375 -8.06 -1.19 -24.73
CA THR A 375 -6.89 -1.94 -25.24
C THR A 375 -5.94 -1.08 -26.06
N GLN A 376 -6.46 -0.25 -26.98
CA GLN A 376 -5.63 0.61 -27.84
C GLN A 376 -4.88 1.71 -27.06
N HIS A 377 -5.31 1.99 -25.83
CA HIS A 377 -4.74 3.01 -24.95
C HIS A 377 -3.98 2.40 -23.77
N ALA A 378 -3.81 1.08 -23.76
CA ALA A 378 -3.21 0.33 -22.65
C ALA A 378 -1.86 0.91 -22.20
N ASN A 379 -0.96 1.21 -23.14
CA ASN A 379 0.35 1.80 -22.82
C ASN A 379 0.24 3.15 -22.09
N ALA A 380 -0.67 4.02 -22.52
CA ALA A 380 -0.85 5.33 -21.90
C ALA A 380 -1.52 5.22 -20.51
N ILE A 381 -2.37 4.21 -20.31
CA ILE A 381 -2.99 3.89 -19.01
C ILE A 381 -1.95 3.32 -18.05
N VAL A 382 -1.12 2.36 -18.51
CA VAL A 382 -0.02 1.79 -17.73
C VAL A 382 0.95 2.88 -17.26
N LYS A 383 1.32 3.83 -18.12
CA LYS A 383 2.15 4.98 -17.71
C LYS A 383 1.53 5.80 -16.57
N ALA A 384 0.23 6.07 -16.63
CA ALA A 384 -0.48 6.78 -15.57
C ALA A 384 -0.47 5.97 -14.26
N MET A 385 -0.68 4.66 -14.34
CA MET A 385 -0.64 3.75 -13.19
C MET A 385 0.75 3.66 -12.56
N LEU A 386 1.81 3.52 -13.36
CA LEU A 386 3.19 3.49 -12.87
C LEU A 386 3.57 4.80 -12.18
N ARG A 387 3.16 5.95 -12.75
CA ARG A 387 3.38 7.26 -12.10
C ARG A 387 2.66 7.36 -10.77
N GLY A 388 1.35 7.07 -10.74
CA GLY A 388 0.56 7.14 -9.51
C GLY A 388 0.91 6.08 -8.46
N ALA A 389 1.51 4.95 -8.84
CA ALA A 389 2.03 3.96 -7.90
C ALA A 389 3.19 4.51 -7.05
N THR A 390 3.89 5.52 -7.56
CA THR A 390 4.99 6.22 -6.87
C THR A 390 4.56 7.47 -6.11
N ASP A 391 3.26 7.74 -5.99
CA ASP A 391 2.76 8.93 -5.31
C ASP A 391 3.10 8.93 -3.80
N GLU A 392 3.13 10.12 -3.22
CA GLU A 392 3.30 10.33 -1.79
C GLU A 392 1.96 10.24 -1.04
N ASP A 393 0.84 10.56 -1.72
CA ASP A 393 -0.49 10.48 -1.13
C ASP A 393 -1.05 9.04 -1.22
N PRO A 394 -1.29 8.37 -0.07
CA PRO A 394 -1.79 7.00 -0.06
C PRO A 394 -3.18 6.85 -0.70
N ARG A 395 -3.98 7.94 -0.75
CA ARG A 395 -5.29 7.95 -1.41
C ARG A 395 -5.14 7.75 -2.92
N VAL A 396 -4.11 8.34 -3.53
CA VAL A 396 -3.79 8.14 -4.95
C VAL A 396 -3.37 6.69 -5.19
N ILE A 397 -2.46 6.16 -4.37
CA ILE A 397 -1.99 4.77 -4.50
C ILE A 397 -3.16 3.79 -4.41
N LEU A 398 -4.14 4.04 -3.53
CA LEU A 398 -5.35 3.21 -3.39
C LEU A 398 -6.15 3.16 -4.70
N GLU A 399 -6.44 4.31 -5.30
CA GLU A 399 -7.17 4.37 -6.57
C GLU A 399 -6.35 3.77 -7.72
N ILE A 400 -5.02 3.85 -7.69
CA ILE A 400 -4.16 3.21 -8.69
C ILE A 400 -4.20 1.69 -8.60
N LYS A 401 -4.25 1.11 -7.38
CA LYS A 401 -4.48 -0.33 -7.20
C LYS A 401 -5.83 -0.76 -7.79
N ARG A 402 -6.88 0.03 -7.54
CA ARG A 402 -8.22 -0.21 -8.10
C ARG A 402 -8.25 -0.06 -9.62
N ALA A 403 -7.55 0.94 -10.18
CA ALA A 403 -7.42 1.12 -11.62
C ALA A 403 -6.69 -0.07 -12.27
N ALA A 404 -5.61 -0.55 -11.64
CA ALA A 404 -4.86 -1.73 -12.08
C ALA A 404 -5.72 -3.00 -12.05
N GLU A 405 -6.51 -3.20 -11.01
CA GLU A 405 -7.46 -4.32 -10.93
C GLU A 405 -8.53 -4.25 -12.02
N LEU A 406 -9.19 -3.09 -12.18
CA LEU A 406 -10.14 -2.87 -13.28
C LEU A 406 -9.50 -3.09 -14.65
N PHE A 407 -8.25 -2.68 -14.82
CA PHE A 407 -7.50 -2.90 -16.05
C PHE A 407 -7.30 -4.39 -16.34
N GLY A 408 -7.04 -5.21 -15.31
CA GLY A 408 -6.97 -6.67 -15.43
C GLY A 408 -8.28 -7.34 -15.84
N TYR A 409 -9.43 -6.80 -15.39
CA TYR A 409 -10.76 -7.32 -15.78
C TYR A 409 -11.03 -7.24 -17.27
N PHE A 410 -10.48 -6.21 -17.93
CA PHE A 410 -10.85 -5.86 -19.30
C PHE A 410 -9.73 -6.04 -20.32
N ILE A 411 -8.47 -5.96 -19.91
CA ILE A 411 -7.32 -6.07 -20.80
C ILE A 411 -6.66 -7.43 -20.60
N ILE A 412 -6.55 -8.19 -21.68
CA ILE A 412 -6.02 -9.55 -21.61
C ILE A 412 -4.51 -9.58 -21.32
N PRO A 413 -4.01 -10.61 -20.60
CA PRO A 413 -2.59 -10.77 -20.25
C PRO A 413 -1.60 -10.58 -21.39
N THR A 414 -1.85 -11.18 -22.55
CA THR A 414 -0.96 -11.10 -23.72
C THR A 414 -0.82 -9.69 -24.30
N THR A 415 -1.73 -8.76 -23.95
CA THR A 415 -1.65 -7.35 -24.35
C THR A 415 -0.86 -6.51 -23.35
N TRP A 416 -1.10 -6.70 -22.05
CA TRP A 416 -0.49 -5.82 -21.05
C TRP A 416 0.89 -6.27 -20.58
N TRP A 417 1.19 -7.57 -20.64
CA TRP A 417 2.49 -8.09 -20.20
C TRP A 417 3.67 -7.46 -20.95
N PRO A 418 3.67 -7.36 -22.30
CA PRO A 418 4.76 -6.70 -23.03
C PRO A 418 4.98 -5.22 -22.69
N LEU A 419 4.00 -4.56 -22.06
CA LEU A 419 4.10 -3.16 -21.64
C LEU A 419 4.81 -3.00 -20.29
N LEU A 420 4.93 -4.09 -19.53
CA LEU A 420 5.41 -4.10 -18.14
C LEU A 420 6.63 -5.01 -17.93
N GLU A 421 6.91 -5.91 -18.88
CA GLU A 421 8.03 -6.88 -18.83
C GLU A 421 9.39 -6.22 -18.53
N ALA A 422 9.72 -5.15 -19.25
CA ALA A 422 10.97 -4.41 -19.04
C ALA A 422 11.01 -3.64 -17.71
N GLU A 423 9.87 -3.45 -17.05
CA GLU A 423 9.73 -2.63 -15.85
C GLU A 423 9.74 -3.46 -14.55
N VAL A 424 9.86 -4.79 -14.62
CA VAL A 424 9.77 -5.73 -13.47
C VAL A 424 10.84 -5.47 -12.38
N ASP A 425 11.89 -4.71 -12.68
CA ASP A 425 12.89 -4.25 -11.69
C ASP A 425 12.39 -3.11 -10.79
N SER A 426 11.25 -2.51 -11.14
CA SER A 426 10.61 -1.46 -10.36
C SER A 426 9.57 -2.03 -9.39
N TRP A 427 9.67 -1.61 -8.13
CA TRP A 427 8.66 -1.95 -7.12
C TRP A 427 7.26 -1.42 -7.50
N ALA A 428 7.20 -0.31 -8.25
CA ALA A 428 5.95 0.28 -8.72
C ALA A 428 5.28 -0.60 -9.79
N ALA A 429 6.08 -1.15 -10.70
CA ALA A 429 5.59 -2.08 -11.71
C ALA A 429 5.08 -3.37 -11.07
N LEU A 430 5.81 -3.95 -10.11
CA LEU A 430 5.34 -5.12 -9.37
C LEU A 430 4.01 -4.85 -8.64
N MET A 431 3.83 -3.66 -8.06
CA MET A 431 2.55 -3.29 -7.45
C MET A 431 1.42 -3.22 -8.48
N VAL A 432 1.66 -2.61 -9.64
CA VAL A 432 0.67 -2.53 -10.72
C VAL A 432 0.34 -3.93 -11.24
N ILE A 433 1.36 -4.74 -11.57
CA ILE A 433 1.21 -6.13 -12.05
C ILE A 433 0.40 -6.96 -11.05
N ALA A 434 0.74 -6.92 -9.75
CA ALA A 434 0.04 -7.67 -8.72
C ALA A 434 -1.46 -7.36 -8.68
N ASN A 435 -1.86 -6.10 -8.90
CA ASN A 435 -3.28 -5.73 -8.92
C ASN A 435 -3.95 -6.01 -10.28
N ILE A 436 -3.22 -5.89 -11.40
CA ILE A 436 -3.72 -6.38 -12.71
C ILE A 436 -4.04 -7.87 -12.65
N ILE A 437 -3.19 -8.68 -12.02
CA ILE A 437 -3.43 -10.13 -11.85
C ILE A 437 -4.73 -10.39 -11.11
N LYS A 438 -5.01 -9.68 -10.01
CA LYS A 438 -6.24 -9.84 -9.21
C LYS A 438 -7.52 -9.65 -10.03
N GLY A 439 -7.49 -8.74 -11.01
CA GLY A 439 -8.62 -8.54 -11.92
C GLY A 439 -8.60 -9.44 -13.14
N SER A 440 -7.53 -10.16 -13.42
CA SER A 440 -7.37 -10.94 -14.66
C SER A 440 -8.12 -12.28 -14.60
N ARG A 441 -8.48 -12.82 -15.76
CA ARG A 441 -9.04 -14.17 -15.87
C ARG A 441 -7.94 -15.23 -15.69
N PRO A 442 -8.13 -16.22 -14.82
CA PRO A 442 -7.10 -17.22 -14.55
C PRO A 442 -6.72 -18.02 -15.80
N GLU A 443 -7.68 -18.37 -16.66
CA GLU A 443 -7.41 -19.18 -17.86
C GLU A 443 -6.48 -18.47 -18.84
N LEU A 444 -6.58 -17.13 -18.95
CA LEU A 444 -5.73 -16.33 -19.85
C LEU A 444 -4.35 -16.04 -19.25
N LEU A 445 -4.25 -15.97 -17.92
CA LEU A 445 -2.96 -15.83 -17.24
C LEU A 445 -2.11 -17.08 -17.43
N GLN A 446 -2.74 -18.26 -17.32
CA GLN A 446 -2.11 -19.59 -17.40
C GLN A 446 -1.44 -19.89 -18.74
N GLU A 447 -1.77 -19.14 -19.80
CA GLU A 447 -1.16 -19.31 -21.11
C GLU A 447 0.33 -18.89 -21.09
N LYS A 448 0.65 -17.71 -21.62
CA LYS A 448 2.02 -17.26 -21.80
C LYS A 448 2.56 -16.48 -20.59
N VAL A 449 1.70 -15.67 -19.97
CA VAL A 449 2.11 -14.65 -19.01
C VAL A 449 2.53 -15.26 -17.67
N LEU A 450 1.84 -16.30 -17.18
CA LEU A 450 2.22 -16.96 -15.93
C LEU A 450 3.67 -17.45 -15.97
N VAL A 451 4.08 -18.10 -17.06
CA VAL A 451 5.43 -18.65 -17.23
C VAL A 451 6.48 -17.56 -17.43
N GLU A 452 6.20 -16.55 -18.25
CA GLU A 452 7.17 -15.47 -18.52
C GLU A 452 7.37 -14.57 -17.29
N LEU A 453 6.28 -14.19 -16.63
CA LEU A 453 6.35 -13.34 -15.44
C LEU A 453 7.11 -14.01 -14.30
N THR A 454 6.83 -15.28 -14.00
CA THR A 454 7.53 -15.98 -12.92
C THR A 454 8.99 -16.22 -13.26
N ARG A 455 9.32 -16.51 -14.54
CA ARG A 455 10.70 -16.64 -15.00
C ARG A 455 11.48 -15.34 -14.81
N GLU A 456 10.95 -14.22 -15.30
CA GLU A 456 11.60 -12.91 -15.14
C GLU A 456 11.75 -12.55 -13.66
N ALA A 457 10.70 -12.76 -12.86
CA ALA A 457 10.73 -12.45 -11.44
C ALA A 457 11.67 -13.36 -10.63
N ALA A 458 11.91 -14.60 -11.08
CA ALA A 458 12.82 -15.56 -10.45
C ALA A 458 14.29 -15.35 -10.83
N ASP A 459 14.58 -14.46 -11.78
CA ASP A 459 15.95 -14.14 -12.16
C ASP A 459 16.77 -13.68 -10.93
N PRO A 460 17.99 -14.20 -10.72
CA PRO A 460 18.84 -13.84 -9.59
C PRO A 460 19.07 -12.33 -9.42
N ASP A 461 19.20 -11.56 -10.51
CA ASP A 461 19.44 -10.11 -10.44
C ASP A 461 18.19 -9.35 -9.94
N ARG A 462 17.00 -9.97 -10.07
CA ARG A 462 15.73 -9.41 -9.60
C ARG A 462 15.37 -9.90 -8.20
N CYS A 463 15.23 -11.22 -8.01
CA CYS A 463 14.70 -11.79 -6.76
C CYS A 463 15.64 -11.69 -5.56
N ARG A 464 16.95 -11.46 -5.77
CA ARG A 464 17.95 -11.35 -4.70
C ARG A 464 18.08 -9.92 -4.12
N THR A 465 17.16 -9.02 -4.48
CA THR A 465 17.13 -7.64 -4.01
C THR A 465 16.62 -7.52 -2.57
N ARG A 466 17.30 -6.74 -1.71
CA ARG A 466 16.93 -6.49 -0.29
C ARG A 466 16.21 -5.15 -0.05
N LYS A 467 15.57 -4.59 -1.07
CA LYS A 467 14.81 -3.33 -0.96
C LYS A 467 13.40 -3.64 -0.44
N PRO A 468 12.94 -3.01 0.66
CA PRO A 468 11.68 -3.39 1.32
C PRO A 468 10.47 -3.27 0.40
N LYS A 469 10.27 -2.12 -0.27
CA LYS A 469 9.16 -1.93 -1.21
C LYS A 469 9.18 -2.93 -2.37
N TYR A 470 10.37 -3.33 -2.82
CA TYR A 470 10.51 -4.30 -3.91
C TYR A 470 10.10 -5.69 -3.43
N GLN A 471 10.68 -6.18 -2.33
CA GLN A 471 10.34 -7.48 -1.75
C GLN A 471 8.85 -7.58 -1.41
N THR A 472 8.26 -6.56 -0.77
CA THR A 472 6.83 -6.55 -0.45
C THR A 472 5.97 -6.73 -1.72
N ASN A 473 6.25 -5.98 -2.79
CA ASN A 473 5.43 -6.07 -4.01
C ASN A 473 5.74 -7.31 -4.85
N LEU A 474 6.96 -7.85 -4.78
CA LEU A 474 7.32 -9.15 -5.37
C LEU A 474 6.52 -10.28 -4.73
N LEU A 475 6.39 -10.25 -3.39
CA LEU A 475 5.57 -11.21 -2.66
C LEU A 475 4.07 -11.02 -2.90
N HIS A 476 3.56 -9.77 -3.00
CA HIS A 476 2.17 -9.53 -3.40
C HIS A 476 1.87 -10.00 -4.83
N MET A 477 2.84 -9.93 -5.74
CA MET A 477 2.70 -10.47 -7.10
C MET A 477 2.59 -12.00 -7.06
N CYS A 478 3.47 -12.68 -6.32
CA CYS A 478 3.38 -14.13 -6.12
C CYS A 478 2.06 -14.53 -5.46
N GLU A 479 1.63 -13.78 -4.45
CA GLU A 479 0.35 -14.00 -3.76
C GLU A 479 -0.83 -13.88 -4.72
N ALA A 480 -0.86 -12.81 -5.54
CA ALA A 480 -1.92 -12.61 -6.52
C ALA A 480 -1.97 -13.74 -7.56
N LEU A 481 -0.82 -14.25 -8.02
CA LEU A 481 -0.78 -15.41 -8.92
C LEU A 481 -1.34 -16.67 -8.25
N LEU A 482 -0.94 -16.94 -7.00
CA LEU A 482 -1.41 -18.10 -6.25
C LEU A 482 -2.91 -18.03 -5.96
N ASP A 483 -3.43 -16.86 -5.62
CA ASP A 483 -4.85 -16.65 -5.32
C ASP A 483 -5.74 -16.75 -6.56
N VAL A 484 -5.27 -16.24 -7.71
CA VAL A 484 -6.05 -16.23 -8.97
C VAL A 484 -5.90 -17.53 -9.74
N CYS A 485 -4.68 -18.02 -9.95
CA CYS A 485 -4.42 -19.21 -10.79
C CYS A 485 -4.51 -20.52 -10.01
N GLY A 486 -4.45 -20.50 -8.67
CA GLY A 486 -4.58 -21.69 -7.83
C GLY A 486 -3.67 -22.84 -8.27
N GLU A 487 -4.25 -24.02 -8.51
CA GLU A 487 -3.52 -25.23 -8.90
C GLU A 487 -2.72 -25.10 -10.20
N ALA A 488 -3.10 -24.16 -11.09
CA ALA A 488 -2.37 -23.96 -12.33
C ALA A 488 -0.96 -23.38 -12.12
N CYS A 489 -0.68 -22.81 -10.93
CA CYS A 489 0.67 -22.43 -10.53
C CYS A 489 1.63 -23.62 -10.39
N ALA A 490 1.14 -24.88 -10.35
CA ALA A 490 2.00 -26.06 -10.28
C ALA A 490 3.01 -26.15 -11.44
N GLY A 491 2.66 -25.63 -12.63
CA GLY A 491 3.56 -25.60 -13.79
C GLY A 491 4.75 -24.64 -13.66
N VAL A 492 4.67 -23.68 -12.73
CA VAL A 492 5.71 -22.66 -12.45
C VAL A 492 6.11 -22.67 -10.97
N ALA A 493 5.90 -23.80 -10.30
CA ALA A 493 6.14 -23.94 -8.87
C ALA A 493 7.61 -23.74 -8.51
N ASP A 494 8.55 -24.14 -9.39
CA ASP A 494 9.98 -23.95 -9.19
C ASP A 494 10.36 -22.46 -9.15
N GLU A 495 9.83 -21.64 -10.07
CA GLU A 495 10.07 -20.20 -10.10
C GLU A 495 9.45 -19.51 -8.90
N LEU A 496 8.19 -19.83 -8.57
CA LEU A 496 7.51 -19.28 -7.38
C LEU A 496 8.22 -19.68 -6.08
N PHE A 497 8.68 -20.92 -5.98
CA PHE A 497 9.49 -21.38 -4.86
C PHE A 497 10.79 -20.57 -4.78
N THR A 498 11.46 -20.38 -5.92
CA THR A 498 12.72 -19.65 -6.00
C THR A 498 12.58 -18.22 -5.49
N ILE A 499 11.52 -17.52 -5.92
CA ILE A 499 11.24 -16.14 -5.50
C ILE A 499 10.99 -16.09 -3.99
N ASN A 500 10.01 -16.85 -3.50
CA ASN A 500 9.58 -16.76 -2.10
C ASN A 500 10.66 -17.28 -1.14
N PHE A 501 11.37 -18.35 -1.49
CA PHE A 501 12.45 -18.90 -0.67
C PHE A 501 13.67 -17.97 -0.65
N THR A 502 13.97 -17.28 -1.75
CA THR A 502 15.03 -16.26 -1.78
C THR A 502 14.67 -15.12 -0.83
N VAL A 503 13.45 -14.58 -0.88
CA VAL A 503 13.02 -13.52 0.04
C VAL A 503 13.00 -14.00 1.49
N LEU A 504 12.63 -15.25 1.77
CA LEU A 504 12.74 -15.88 3.09
C LEU A 504 14.18 -15.96 3.60
N ALA A 505 15.15 -16.17 2.71
CA ALA A 505 16.57 -16.26 3.05
C ALA A 505 17.24 -14.90 3.28
N ILE A 506 16.80 -13.86 2.57
CA ILE A 506 17.34 -12.50 2.66
C ILE A 506 16.27 -11.44 2.96
N PRO A 507 15.43 -11.62 3.99
CA PRO A 507 14.35 -10.68 4.27
C PRO A 507 14.93 -9.35 4.73
N TYR A 508 14.23 -8.26 4.40
CA TYR A 508 14.53 -6.94 4.97
C TYR A 508 14.02 -6.84 6.42
N ASP A 509 12.83 -7.37 6.72
CA ASP A 509 12.24 -7.41 8.07
C ASP A 509 11.42 -8.70 8.30
N GLU A 510 10.98 -8.94 9.55
CA GLU A 510 10.21 -10.12 9.94
C GLU A 510 8.84 -10.21 9.27
N ARG A 511 8.23 -9.07 8.89
CA ARG A 511 6.92 -9.07 8.22
C ARG A 511 7.03 -9.61 6.81
N ILE A 512 8.06 -9.18 6.07
CA ILE A 512 8.38 -9.71 4.75
C ILE A 512 8.73 -11.20 4.84
N GLN A 513 9.45 -11.61 5.88
CA GLN A 513 9.75 -13.02 6.12
C GLN A 513 8.46 -13.85 6.31
N PHE A 514 7.51 -13.35 7.11
CA PHE A 514 6.22 -14.01 7.30
C PHE A 514 5.41 -14.11 6.01
N MET A 515 5.37 -13.04 5.20
CA MET A 515 4.70 -13.06 3.89
C MET A 515 5.30 -14.13 2.96
N ALA A 516 6.63 -14.27 2.94
CA ALA A 516 7.29 -15.29 2.14
C ALA A 516 6.90 -16.71 2.58
N ILE A 517 6.82 -16.97 3.89
CA ILE A 517 6.35 -18.25 4.45
C ILE A 517 4.90 -18.51 4.08
N ALA A 518 4.03 -17.50 4.18
CA ALA A 518 2.61 -17.62 3.83
C ALA A 518 2.43 -17.98 2.34
N ASN A 519 3.21 -17.34 1.44
CA ASN A 519 3.19 -17.67 0.02
C ASN A 519 3.73 -19.08 -0.27
N LEU A 520 4.77 -19.52 0.45
CA LEU A 520 5.26 -20.90 0.34
C LEU A 520 4.18 -21.90 0.77
N ASP A 521 3.38 -21.60 1.80
CA ASP A 521 2.27 -22.47 2.21
C ASP A 521 1.12 -22.47 1.20
N LYS A 522 0.79 -21.30 0.61
CA LYS A 522 -0.14 -21.22 -0.53
C LYS A 522 0.35 -22.03 -1.73
N LEU A 523 1.64 -21.95 -2.07
CA LEU A 523 2.26 -22.75 -3.13
C LEU A 523 2.19 -24.25 -2.84
N ARG A 524 2.45 -24.66 -1.59
CA ARG A 524 2.28 -26.05 -1.14
C ARG A 524 0.86 -26.56 -1.39
N TYR A 525 -0.17 -25.76 -1.12
CA TYR A 525 -1.55 -26.13 -1.44
C TYR A 525 -1.79 -26.21 -2.95
N ALA A 526 -1.35 -25.21 -3.72
CA ALA A 526 -1.51 -25.18 -5.17
C ALA A 526 -0.88 -26.39 -5.86
N GLU A 527 0.27 -26.85 -5.37
CA GLU A 527 0.99 -28.00 -5.91
C GLU A 527 0.53 -29.36 -5.32
N LYS A 528 -0.47 -29.34 -4.44
CA LYS A 528 -1.00 -30.54 -3.73
C LYS A 528 0.09 -31.31 -2.98
N CYS A 529 1.05 -30.58 -2.42
CA CYS A 529 2.04 -31.14 -1.51
C CYS A 529 1.39 -31.57 -0.18
N GLY A 530 2.12 -32.36 0.61
CA GLY A 530 1.67 -32.85 1.92
C GLY A 530 1.36 -31.72 2.92
N LYS A 531 0.93 -32.06 4.15
CA LYS A 531 0.41 -31.09 5.13
C LYS A 531 1.40 -30.01 5.61
N THR A 532 2.71 -30.21 5.39
CA THR A 532 3.76 -29.33 5.93
C THR A 532 4.66 -28.79 4.81
N LEU A 533 5.27 -27.62 5.06
CA LEU A 533 6.24 -27.01 4.13
C LEU A 533 7.43 -27.91 3.78
N ILE A 534 7.76 -28.87 4.66
CA ILE A 534 8.78 -29.90 4.41
C ILE A 534 8.52 -30.61 3.08
N SER A 535 7.27 -30.94 2.76
CA SER A 535 6.93 -31.63 1.52
C SER A 535 7.15 -30.78 0.25
N LEU A 536 7.01 -29.46 0.36
CA LEU A 536 7.36 -28.53 -0.72
C LEU A 536 8.89 -28.41 -0.85
N TYR A 537 9.59 -28.31 0.28
CA TYR A 537 11.06 -28.28 0.32
C TYR A 537 11.67 -29.56 -0.26
N ASP A 538 11.10 -30.73 0.03
CA ASP A 538 11.54 -32.02 -0.52
C ASP A 538 11.59 -31.99 -2.06
N LYS A 539 10.66 -31.27 -2.69
CA LYS A 539 10.54 -31.19 -4.15
C LYS A 539 11.44 -30.15 -4.79
N HIS A 540 11.53 -28.95 -4.22
CA HIS A 540 12.17 -27.80 -4.89
C HIS A 540 13.54 -27.41 -4.35
N LEU A 541 13.89 -27.82 -3.12
CA LEU A 541 15.12 -27.36 -2.46
C LEU A 541 16.39 -27.77 -3.21
N GLY A 542 16.38 -28.93 -3.88
CA GLY A 542 17.53 -29.41 -4.65
C GLY A 542 17.94 -28.45 -5.77
N LYS A 543 16.98 -27.91 -6.53
CA LYS A 543 17.26 -26.92 -7.59
C LYS A 543 17.79 -25.61 -7.01
N MET A 544 17.22 -25.16 -5.90
CA MET A 544 17.69 -23.96 -5.19
C MET A 544 19.15 -24.11 -4.74
N LEU A 545 19.49 -25.23 -4.11
CA LEU A 545 20.86 -25.51 -3.67
C LEU A 545 21.83 -25.65 -4.85
N ALA A 546 21.41 -26.27 -5.95
CA ALA A 546 22.21 -26.38 -7.17
C ALA A 546 22.44 -25.02 -7.86
N SER A 547 21.60 -24.01 -7.59
CA SER A 547 21.78 -22.64 -8.12
C SER A 547 22.87 -21.84 -7.39
N ILE A 548 23.34 -22.31 -6.23
CA ILE A 548 24.46 -21.72 -5.51
C ILE A 548 25.75 -22.05 -6.26
N THR A 549 26.28 -21.05 -6.96
CA THR A 549 27.41 -21.22 -7.89
C THR A 549 28.51 -20.18 -7.68
N SER A 550 28.28 -19.18 -6.83
CA SER A 550 29.32 -18.19 -6.52
C SER A 550 30.41 -18.78 -5.63
N ASP A 551 31.65 -18.38 -5.89
CA ASP A 551 32.83 -18.78 -5.12
C ASP A 551 32.70 -18.32 -3.66
N ALA A 552 32.82 -19.26 -2.73
CA ALA A 552 32.73 -18.97 -1.29
C ALA A 552 33.76 -17.93 -0.80
N LEU A 553 34.86 -17.73 -1.53
CA LEU A 553 35.84 -16.67 -1.25
C LEU A 553 35.28 -15.26 -1.40
N THR A 554 34.21 -15.10 -2.18
CA THR A 554 33.53 -13.81 -2.41
C THR A 554 32.39 -13.55 -1.43
N TRP A 555 32.08 -14.53 -0.57
CA TRP A 555 30.94 -14.42 0.33
C TRP A 555 31.21 -13.44 1.48
N THR A 556 30.18 -12.68 1.79
CA THR A 556 30.05 -11.81 2.96
C THR A 556 28.81 -12.25 3.76
N GLN A 557 28.55 -11.65 4.92
CA GLN A 557 27.33 -11.93 5.69
C GLN A 557 26.03 -11.74 4.90
N LEU A 558 26.05 -10.83 3.93
CA LEU A 558 24.87 -10.43 3.16
C LEU A 558 24.81 -11.08 1.78
N SER A 559 25.79 -11.91 1.42
CA SER A 559 25.82 -12.58 0.11
C SER A 559 24.61 -13.52 -0.03
N PRO A 560 23.84 -13.43 -1.13
CA PRO A 560 22.63 -14.21 -1.32
C PRO A 560 22.85 -15.72 -1.20
N ASP A 561 23.86 -16.26 -1.87
CA ASP A 561 24.18 -17.69 -1.89
C ASP A 561 24.48 -18.26 -0.49
N LYS A 562 25.25 -17.53 0.31
CA LYS A 562 25.49 -17.85 1.73
C LYS A 562 24.18 -17.87 2.51
N CYS A 563 23.33 -16.87 2.33
CA CYS A 563 22.05 -16.76 3.05
C CYS A 563 21.06 -17.86 2.62
N LEU A 564 21.06 -18.24 1.34
CA LEU A 564 20.27 -19.36 0.80
C LEU A 564 20.69 -20.68 1.44
N LEU A 565 22.00 -20.95 1.52
CA LEU A 565 22.54 -22.12 2.21
C LEU A 565 22.13 -22.14 3.69
N GLU A 566 22.33 -21.02 4.40
CA GLU A 566 21.94 -20.88 5.80
C GLU A 566 20.43 -21.13 6.00
N CYS A 567 19.60 -20.52 5.15
CA CYS A 567 18.15 -20.67 5.20
C CYS A 567 17.72 -22.12 4.94
N ALA A 568 18.29 -22.79 3.93
CA ALA A 568 18.06 -24.20 3.65
C ALA A 568 18.42 -25.07 4.86
N MET A 569 19.56 -24.81 5.49
CA MET A 569 20.00 -25.55 6.66
C MET A 569 19.07 -25.37 7.87
N LEU A 570 18.52 -24.18 8.08
CA LEU A 570 17.70 -23.91 9.27
C LEU A 570 16.21 -24.23 9.09
N ASN A 571 15.68 -24.12 7.88
CA ASN A 571 14.23 -24.15 7.63
C ASN A 571 13.74 -25.40 6.90
N ALA A 572 14.61 -26.16 6.23
CA ALA A 572 14.16 -27.31 5.43
C ALA A 572 13.64 -28.51 6.25
N GLY A 573 14.00 -28.60 7.53
CA GLY A 573 13.69 -29.75 8.37
C GLY A 573 14.21 -31.06 7.74
N SER A 574 13.40 -32.11 7.77
CA SER A 574 13.78 -33.42 7.21
C SER A 574 14.03 -33.42 5.70
N ALA A 575 13.58 -32.40 4.97
CA ALA A 575 13.79 -32.30 3.52
C ALA A 575 15.26 -32.05 3.15
N MET A 576 16.06 -31.57 4.10
CA MET A 576 17.51 -31.46 3.95
C MET A 576 18.16 -32.82 3.65
N GLY A 577 17.59 -33.90 4.19
CA GLY A 577 18.17 -35.24 4.10
C GLY A 577 18.34 -35.76 2.68
N SER A 578 17.42 -35.40 1.79
CA SER A 578 17.47 -35.76 0.37
C SER A 578 18.57 -34.98 -0.39
N GLN A 579 19.01 -33.85 0.16
CA GLN A 579 19.91 -32.88 -0.50
C GLN A 579 21.33 -32.84 0.08
N LEU A 580 21.70 -33.78 0.96
CA LEU A 580 23.02 -33.82 1.60
C LEU A 580 24.19 -33.82 0.61
N HIS A 581 24.00 -34.43 -0.57
CA HIS A 581 24.99 -34.48 -1.64
C HIS A 581 25.30 -33.10 -2.26
N LEU A 582 24.38 -32.13 -2.18
CA LEU A 582 24.60 -30.74 -2.60
C LEU A 582 25.15 -29.90 -1.43
N ILE A 583 24.71 -30.18 -0.20
CA ILE A 583 25.11 -29.40 0.98
C ILE A 583 26.55 -29.69 1.39
N ALA A 584 27.00 -30.94 1.37
CA ALA A 584 28.36 -31.31 1.79
C ALA A 584 29.46 -30.56 1.00
N PRO A 585 29.43 -30.51 -0.34
CA PRO A 585 30.40 -29.73 -1.12
C PRO A 585 30.41 -28.24 -0.75
N LEU A 586 29.24 -27.62 -0.58
CA LEU A 586 29.12 -26.21 -0.20
C LEU A 586 29.70 -25.94 1.19
N LEU A 587 29.42 -26.82 2.16
CA LEU A 587 30.01 -26.74 3.51
C LEU A 587 31.52 -26.88 3.47
N LYS A 588 32.04 -27.82 2.68
CA LYS A 588 33.48 -28.00 2.47
C LYS A 588 34.10 -26.74 1.88
N GLU A 589 33.52 -26.19 0.82
CA GLU A 589 34.04 -25.00 0.16
C GLU A 589 34.11 -23.80 1.11
N CYS A 590 33.03 -23.52 1.85
CA CYS A 590 32.98 -22.34 2.71
C CYS A 590 33.73 -22.48 4.05
N LEU A 591 33.80 -23.69 4.63
CA LEU A 591 34.43 -23.90 5.95
C LEU A 591 35.87 -24.41 5.86
N ALA A 592 36.19 -25.31 4.93
CA ALA A 592 37.53 -25.89 4.82
C ALA A 592 38.54 -24.91 4.18
N THR A 593 38.08 -24.04 3.29
CA THR A 593 38.95 -23.10 2.56
C THR A 593 39.49 -22.00 3.49
N PRO A 594 40.81 -21.87 3.72
CA PRO A 594 41.35 -20.96 4.74
C PRO A 594 41.07 -19.47 4.52
N LYS A 595 40.90 -19.05 3.26
CA LYS A 595 40.78 -17.63 2.87
C LYS A 595 39.35 -17.08 2.89
N VAL A 596 38.34 -17.92 3.13
CA VAL A 596 36.95 -17.45 3.25
C VAL A 596 36.82 -16.52 4.45
N ASP A 597 35.98 -15.49 4.32
CA ASP A 597 35.71 -14.51 5.36
C ASP A 597 35.41 -15.21 6.71
N PRO A 598 36.18 -14.90 7.78
CA PRO A 598 35.97 -15.47 9.11
C PRO A 598 34.55 -15.30 9.65
N GLU A 599 33.88 -14.18 9.38
CA GLU A 599 32.51 -13.98 9.86
C GLU A 599 31.56 -14.97 9.18
N VAL A 600 31.75 -15.21 7.87
CA VAL A 600 30.95 -16.19 7.11
C VAL A 600 31.14 -17.56 7.71
N LYS A 601 32.40 -17.96 7.98
CA LYS A 601 32.70 -19.24 8.63
C LYS A 601 32.02 -19.38 9.98
N LEU A 602 32.15 -18.37 10.85
CA LEU A 602 31.53 -18.40 12.19
C LEU A 602 30.02 -18.58 12.10
N LYS A 603 29.37 -17.88 11.16
CA LYS A 603 27.92 -17.96 10.98
C LYS A 603 27.47 -19.31 10.42
N ILE A 604 28.18 -19.87 9.45
CA ILE A 604 27.87 -21.21 8.92
C ILE A 604 28.18 -22.31 9.97
N PHE A 605 29.25 -22.20 10.74
CA PHE A 605 29.50 -23.12 11.87
C PHE A 605 28.39 -23.08 12.93
N THR A 606 27.90 -21.88 13.27
CA THR A 606 26.77 -21.72 14.20
C THR A 606 25.50 -22.38 13.65
N THR A 607 25.26 -22.22 12.36
CA THR A 607 24.13 -22.84 11.65
C THR A 607 24.26 -24.37 11.66
N LEU A 608 25.42 -24.90 11.28
CA LEU A 608 25.70 -26.32 11.29
C LEU A 608 25.58 -26.94 12.69
N SER A 609 26.05 -26.23 13.73
CA SER A 609 25.89 -26.65 15.13
C SER A 609 24.42 -26.82 15.49
N THR A 610 23.57 -25.87 15.07
CA THR A 610 22.12 -25.92 15.30
C THR A 610 21.48 -27.09 14.55
N VAL A 611 21.92 -27.34 13.31
CA VAL A 611 21.43 -28.47 12.51
C VAL A 611 21.76 -29.80 13.17
N LEU A 612 23.00 -29.97 13.64
CA LEU A 612 23.48 -31.18 14.30
C LEU A 612 22.80 -31.42 15.65
N LEU A 613 22.54 -30.35 16.42
CA LEU A 613 21.77 -30.43 17.67
C LEU A 613 20.33 -30.91 17.43
N ARG A 614 19.73 -30.53 16.29
CA ARG A 614 18.40 -30.95 15.84
C ARG A 614 18.43 -32.15 14.88
N ARG A 615 19.47 -33.00 14.95
CA ARG A 615 19.66 -34.14 14.04
C ARG A 615 18.46 -35.07 13.94
N ASP A 616 17.76 -35.31 15.04
CA ASP A 616 16.62 -36.23 15.09
C ASP A 616 15.44 -35.74 14.23
N THR A 617 15.33 -34.43 14.00
CA THR A 617 14.32 -33.81 13.12
C THR A 617 14.85 -33.58 11.70
N ASN A 618 16.11 -33.15 11.57
CA ASN A 618 16.68 -32.78 10.27
C ASN A 618 17.09 -33.99 9.43
N PHE A 619 17.43 -35.11 10.05
CA PHE A 619 17.94 -36.30 9.38
C PHE A 619 17.05 -37.55 9.52
N THR A 620 15.83 -37.41 10.06
CA THR A 620 14.90 -38.54 10.29
C THR A 620 14.63 -39.33 9.01
N ARG A 621 14.50 -38.62 7.88
CA ARG A 621 14.19 -39.18 6.55
C ARG A 621 15.43 -39.53 5.71
N CYS A 622 16.64 -39.44 6.26
CA CYS A 622 17.87 -39.76 5.54
C CYS A 622 18.08 -41.27 5.37
N ASP A 623 18.56 -41.67 4.20
CA ASP A 623 19.21 -42.96 4.00
C ASP A 623 20.48 -43.01 4.86
N THR A 624 20.67 -44.10 5.61
CA THR A 624 21.79 -44.27 6.55
C THR A 624 23.14 -44.07 5.87
N ASP A 625 23.34 -44.68 4.69
CA ASP A 625 24.60 -44.61 3.93
C ASP A 625 24.94 -43.17 3.48
N LYS A 626 23.92 -42.41 3.06
CA LYS A 626 24.11 -41.01 2.63
C LYS A 626 24.41 -40.10 3.82
N LEU A 627 23.76 -40.34 4.94
CA LEU A 627 24.03 -39.62 6.18
C LEU A 627 25.45 -39.91 6.68
N GLU A 628 25.88 -41.16 6.67
CA GLU A 628 27.25 -41.54 7.06
C GLU A 628 28.30 -40.88 6.17
N ALA A 629 28.09 -40.90 4.84
CA ALA A 629 28.97 -40.22 3.89
C ALA A 629 29.03 -38.70 4.12
N PHE A 630 27.88 -38.05 4.35
CA PHE A 630 27.79 -36.63 4.67
C PHE A 630 28.55 -36.30 5.96
N LEU A 631 28.31 -37.07 7.02
CA LEU A 631 28.96 -36.86 8.32
C LEU A 631 30.47 -37.05 8.23
N LYS A 632 30.94 -38.04 7.47
CA LYS A 632 32.36 -38.24 7.21
C LYS A 632 32.99 -36.99 6.59
N ILE A 633 32.37 -36.42 5.56
CA ILE A 633 32.85 -35.16 4.93
C ILE A 633 32.81 -34.01 5.95
N VAL A 634 31.70 -33.81 6.64
CA VAL A 634 31.54 -32.71 7.61
C VAL A 634 32.57 -32.81 8.75
N ILE A 635 32.85 -34.02 9.22
CA ILE A 635 33.76 -34.21 10.34
C ILE A 635 35.21 -34.12 9.89
N GLU A 636 35.60 -34.92 8.89
CA GLU A 636 37.01 -35.05 8.48
C GLU A 636 37.50 -33.86 7.66
N GLU A 637 36.64 -33.29 6.81
CA GLU A 637 37.04 -32.26 5.84
C GLU A 637 36.59 -30.85 6.24
N VAL A 638 35.60 -30.71 7.13
CA VAL A 638 35.08 -29.40 7.56
C VAL A 638 35.46 -29.08 9.02
N ILE A 639 35.14 -29.94 9.98
CA ILE A 639 35.37 -29.67 11.40
C ILE A 639 36.86 -29.84 11.74
N MET A 640 37.44 -31.01 11.48
CA MET A 640 38.82 -31.34 11.90
C MET A 640 39.87 -30.33 11.43
N PRO A 641 39.89 -29.85 10.16
CA PRO A 641 40.89 -28.88 9.73
C PRO A 641 40.82 -27.55 10.49
N ASN A 642 39.62 -27.18 10.95
CA ASN A 642 39.37 -25.97 11.72
C ASN A 642 39.58 -26.16 13.24
N LEU A 643 39.98 -27.36 13.70
CA LEU A 643 40.40 -27.62 15.09
C LEU A 643 41.92 -27.46 15.28
N VAL A 644 42.70 -27.44 14.21
CA VAL A 644 44.15 -27.34 14.29
C VAL A 644 44.56 -25.95 14.78
N TRP A 645 45.45 -25.91 15.77
CA TRP A 645 45.90 -24.65 16.37
C TRP A 645 46.59 -23.75 15.32
N SER A 646 46.25 -22.48 15.38
CA SER A 646 46.87 -21.42 14.59
C SER A 646 46.83 -20.09 15.36
N ALA A 647 47.83 -19.23 15.14
CA ALA A 647 47.96 -17.99 15.88
C ALA A 647 46.91 -16.94 15.46
N GLY A 648 46.44 -16.14 16.44
CA GLY A 648 45.56 -14.99 16.21
C GLY A 648 44.13 -15.17 16.72
N ARG A 649 43.49 -14.06 17.09
CA ARG A 649 42.12 -14.04 17.67
C ARG A 649 41.05 -14.59 16.72
N THR A 650 41.17 -14.33 15.43
CA THR A 650 40.26 -14.84 14.41
C THR A 650 40.33 -16.36 14.30
N ALA A 651 41.55 -16.90 14.26
CA ALA A 651 41.78 -18.34 14.24
C ALA A 651 41.25 -19.01 15.52
N GLU A 652 41.45 -18.37 16.68
CA GLU A 652 40.91 -18.82 17.96
C GLU A 652 39.37 -18.87 17.98
N ALA A 653 38.69 -17.84 17.43
CA ALA A 653 37.23 -17.83 17.31
C ALA A 653 36.71 -18.93 16.38
N ILE A 654 37.36 -19.16 15.23
CA ILE A 654 37.01 -20.23 14.29
C ILE A 654 37.17 -21.60 14.97
N ARG A 655 38.28 -21.83 15.69
CA ARG A 655 38.48 -23.07 16.46
C ARG A 655 37.39 -23.26 17.51
N THR A 656 37.04 -22.19 18.23
CA THR A 656 35.94 -22.21 19.22
C THR A 656 34.63 -22.67 18.57
N ALA A 657 34.27 -22.10 17.41
CA ALA A 657 33.06 -22.46 16.68
C ALA A 657 33.11 -23.91 16.14
N ALA A 658 34.27 -24.36 15.65
CA ALA A 658 34.45 -25.73 15.16
C ALA A 658 34.32 -26.76 16.30
N VAL A 659 34.90 -26.52 17.47
CA VAL A 659 34.75 -27.44 18.63
C VAL A 659 33.34 -27.39 19.22
N ALA A 660 32.65 -26.25 19.19
CA ALA A 660 31.23 -26.16 19.57
C ALA A 660 30.33 -26.95 18.61
N CYS A 661 30.61 -26.89 17.31
CA CYS A 661 29.96 -27.70 16.29
C CYS A 661 30.18 -29.20 16.52
N LEU A 662 31.42 -29.59 16.84
CA LEU A 662 31.76 -30.95 17.23
C LEU A 662 31.01 -31.41 18.49
N CYS A 663 30.91 -30.55 19.52
CA CYS A 663 30.11 -30.84 20.70
C CYS A 663 28.67 -31.15 20.33
N SER A 664 28.09 -30.33 19.43
CA SER A 664 26.69 -30.51 18.99
C SER A 664 26.50 -31.83 18.24
N ALA A 665 27.51 -32.30 17.50
CA ALA A 665 27.50 -33.63 16.89
C ALA A 665 27.60 -34.76 17.93
N LEU A 666 28.49 -34.63 18.93
CA LEU A 666 28.78 -35.70 19.89
C LEU A 666 27.75 -35.81 21.02
N GLN A 667 27.07 -34.71 21.37
CA GLN A 667 26.17 -34.70 22.50
C GLN A 667 24.94 -35.59 22.25
N GLU A 668 24.48 -36.29 23.29
CA GLU A 668 23.14 -36.89 23.31
C GLU A 668 22.09 -35.83 23.66
N ASN A 669 20.97 -35.84 22.95
CA ASN A 669 19.99 -34.75 22.99
C ASN A 669 19.39 -34.58 24.41
N PRO A 670 19.49 -33.41 25.06
CA PRO A 670 18.94 -33.19 26.40
C PRO A 670 17.41 -33.03 26.45
N TYR A 671 16.72 -32.98 25.31
CA TYR A 671 15.25 -32.85 25.26
C TYR A 671 14.49 -34.15 25.57
N ASN A 672 15.18 -35.24 25.90
CA ASN A 672 14.59 -36.55 26.16
C ASN A 672 14.35 -36.86 27.66
N GLU A 673 14.40 -35.87 28.55
CA GLU A 673 14.04 -36.05 29.98
C GLU A 673 12.56 -35.73 30.32
N ILE A 674 11.72 -35.39 29.33
CA ILE A 674 10.27 -35.29 29.56
C ILE A 674 9.64 -36.66 29.26
N PRO A 675 9.06 -37.38 30.24
CA PRO A 675 8.28 -38.56 29.95
C PRO A 675 7.07 -38.17 29.12
N VAL A 676 6.95 -38.81 27.96
CA VAL A 676 5.89 -38.64 26.96
C VAL A 676 4.51 -38.74 27.63
N THR A 677 3.82 -37.60 27.80
CA THR A 677 2.36 -37.59 27.93
C THR A 677 1.75 -37.60 26.53
N GLU A 678 0.99 -38.66 26.25
CA GLU A 678 0.23 -38.86 25.03
C GLU A 678 -0.75 -37.70 24.78
N GLU A 679 -0.40 -36.76 23.89
CA GLU A 679 -1.39 -35.98 23.15
C GLU A 679 -1.45 -36.47 21.71
N LYS A 680 -2.61 -37.07 21.39
CA LYS A 680 -2.95 -37.67 20.11
C LYS A 680 -3.22 -36.58 19.07
N GLY A 681 -2.22 -36.25 18.26
CA GLY A 681 -2.35 -35.52 17.00
C GLY A 681 -2.04 -36.45 15.82
N GLY A 682 -3.02 -36.68 14.94
CA GLY A 682 -2.95 -37.70 13.89
C GLY A 682 -2.18 -37.28 12.63
N ASP A 683 -1.14 -38.05 12.32
CA ASP A 683 -0.94 -38.73 11.03
C ASP A 683 -0.03 -39.93 11.27
N GLY A 684 -0.42 -41.09 10.73
CA GLY A 684 0.19 -42.39 11.03
C GLY A 684 1.53 -42.64 10.36
N ASP A 685 2.60 -42.05 10.90
CA ASP A 685 3.96 -42.57 10.71
C ASP A 685 4.68 -42.57 12.07
N LYS A 686 4.47 -43.66 12.82
CA LYS A 686 4.99 -43.88 14.18
C LYS A 686 6.40 -44.49 14.13
N ASP A 687 7.36 -43.77 13.58
CA ASP A 687 8.77 -44.13 13.75
C ASP A 687 9.57 -42.87 14.10
N GLU A 688 9.62 -42.54 15.40
CA GLU A 688 10.62 -41.60 15.94
C GLU A 688 12.00 -42.26 15.84
N LYS A 689 12.55 -42.26 14.63
CA LYS A 689 13.87 -42.81 14.31
C LYS A 689 14.94 -41.92 14.94
N ARG A 690 15.47 -42.35 16.09
CA ARG A 690 16.63 -41.69 16.72
C ARG A 690 17.81 -41.70 15.75
N VAL A 691 18.35 -40.53 15.43
CA VAL A 691 19.48 -40.40 14.51
C VAL A 691 20.78 -40.58 15.28
N ASN A 692 21.41 -41.72 15.09
CA ASN A 692 22.70 -42.05 15.69
C ASN A 692 23.82 -41.79 14.70
N LEU A 693 24.62 -40.74 14.94
CA LEU A 693 25.73 -40.35 14.05
C LEU A 693 26.87 -41.37 14.06
N PHE A 694 27.00 -42.15 15.14
CA PHE A 694 28.04 -43.18 15.31
C PHE A 694 27.39 -44.49 15.79
N PRO A 695 26.73 -45.23 14.89
CA PRO A 695 25.91 -46.39 15.27
C PRO A 695 26.73 -47.59 15.73
N SER A 696 27.95 -47.79 15.21
CA SER A 696 28.77 -48.97 15.48
C SER A 696 30.17 -48.63 15.97
N LYS A 697 30.90 -49.63 16.47
CA LYS A 697 32.30 -49.52 16.85
C LYS A 697 33.16 -49.06 15.67
N GLU A 698 32.95 -49.67 14.51
CA GLU A 698 33.69 -49.43 13.27
C GLU A 698 33.50 -48.00 12.77
N SER A 699 32.35 -47.38 13.04
CA SER A 699 32.08 -45.98 12.69
C SER A 699 32.78 -44.97 13.62
N LEU A 700 32.98 -45.33 14.90
CA LEU A 700 33.49 -44.41 15.93
C LEU A 700 35.00 -44.55 16.15
N GLU A 701 35.54 -45.76 16.06
CA GLU A 701 36.94 -46.07 16.40
C GLU A 701 37.95 -45.31 15.52
N PRO A 702 37.84 -45.27 14.17
CA PRO A 702 38.74 -44.48 13.32
C PRO A 702 38.63 -42.96 13.59
N PHE A 703 37.43 -42.51 13.94
CA PHE A 703 37.18 -41.12 14.30
C PHE A 703 37.84 -40.76 15.64
N LEU A 704 37.72 -41.65 16.63
CA LEU A 704 38.31 -41.51 17.95
C LEU A 704 39.84 -41.36 17.86
N GLU A 705 40.50 -42.21 17.07
CA GLU A 705 41.96 -42.16 16.86
C GLU A 705 42.43 -40.80 16.33
N LYS A 706 41.70 -40.20 15.39
CA LYS A 706 42.04 -38.90 14.79
C LYS A 706 41.67 -37.72 15.69
N MET A 707 40.54 -37.82 16.40
CA MET A 707 39.99 -36.70 17.17
C MET A 707 40.67 -36.50 18.53
N VAL A 708 41.12 -37.59 19.17
CA VAL A 708 41.75 -37.52 20.50
C VAL A 708 42.97 -36.59 20.53
N PRO A 709 43.95 -36.68 19.60
CA PRO A 709 45.09 -35.76 19.58
C PRO A 709 44.67 -34.28 19.43
N LEU A 710 43.64 -34.00 18.62
CA LEU A 710 43.12 -32.64 18.41
C LEU A 710 42.47 -32.09 19.68
N LEU A 711 41.59 -32.86 20.33
CA LEU A 711 40.96 -32.47 21.58
C LEU A 711 41.97 -32.29 22.72
N VAL A 712 42.98 -33.16 22.79
CA VAL A 712 44.07 -33.03 23.76
C VAL A 712 44.82 -31.71 23.56
N GLY A 713 45.12 -31.33 22.32
CA GLY A 713 45.73 -30.03 22.02
C GLY A 713 44.84 -28.85 22.39
N LEU A 714 43.54 -28.93 22.09
CA LEU A 714 42.57 -27.86 22.36
C LEU A 714 42.21 -27.69 23.84
N ALA A 715 42.46 -28.70 24.67
CA ALA A 715 42.26 -28.59 26.11
C ALA A 715 43.23 -27.58 26.73
N ASP A 716 44.35 -27.28 26.06
CA ASP A 716 45.33 -26.26 26.46
C ASP A 716 45.25 -24.98 25.60
N ASP A 717 44.13 -24.77 24.87
CA ASP A 717 43.96 -23.58 24.02
C ASP A 717 43.88 -22.28 24.85
N ASN A 718 44.31 -21.16 24.27
CA ASN A 718 44.26 -19.84 24.93
C ASN A 718 42.83 -19.38 25.24
N SER A 719 41.86 -19.71 24.38
CA SER A 719 40.46 -19.35 24.57
C SER A 719 39.82 -20.20 25.65
N THR A 720 39.30 -19.51 26.66
CA THR A 720 38.51 -20.13 27.74
C THR A 720 37.30 -20.88 27.19
N LEU A 721 36.62 -20.34 26.17
CA LEU A 721 35.47 -21.01 25.55
C LEU A 721 35.87 -22.25 24.76
N THR A 722 37.01 -22.21 24.05
CA THR A 722 37.55 -23.40 23.37
C THR A 722 37.80 -24.51 24.39
N ARG A 723 38.45 -24.22 25.51
CA ARG A 723 38.71 -25.20 26.57
C ARG A 723 37.41 -25.79 27.14
N GLN A 724 36.39 -24.96 27.42
CA GLN A 724 35.09 -25.44 27.91
C GLN A 724 34.42 -26.40 26.92
N HIS A 725 34.32 -26.01 25.63
CA HIS A 725 33.75 -26.87 24.60
C HIS A 725 34.57 -28.14 24.41
N THR A 726 35.89 -28.07 24.44
CA THR A 726 36.76 -29.25 24.35
C THR A 726 36.49 -30.26 25.46
N LEU A 727 36.41 -29.81 26.72
CA LEU A 727 36.11 -30.67 27.86
C LEU A 727 34.73 -31.34 27.74
N ARG A 728 33.72 -30.59 27.28
CA ARG A 728 32.39 -31.14 26.98
C ARG A 728 32.42 -32.14 25.82
N ALA A 729 33.17 -31.87 24.76
CA ALA A 729 33.35 -32.79 23.63
C ALA A 729 34.00 -34.10 24.11
N ILE A 730 35.03 -34.02 24.96
CA ILE A 730 35.68 -35.18 25.58
C ILE A 730 34.69 -36.00 26.40
N CYS A 731 33.86 -35.35 27.24
CA CYS A 731 32.81 -36.04 28.00
C CYS A 731 31.89 -36.85 27.09
N CYS A 732 31.33 -36.18 26.07
CA CYS A 732 30.40 -36.82 25.14
C CYS A 732 31.07 -37.97 24.38
N LEU A 733 32.32 -37.76 23.94
CA LEU A 733 33.10 -38.76 23.23
C LEU A 733 33.39 -39.99 24.10
N ALA A 734 33.74 -39.80 25.37
CA ALA A 734 34.00 -40.89 26.30
C ALA A 734 32.76 -41.76 26.56
N VAL A 735 31.60 -41.12 26.75
CA VAL A 735 30.31 -41.82 26.91
C VAL A 735 29.98 -42.62 25.64
N LEU A 736 30.07 -41.99 24.46
CA LEU A 736 29.83 -42.66 23.18
C LEU A 736 30.80 -43.83 22.95
N ALA A 737 32.10 -43.63 23.20
CA ALA A 737 33.12 -44.65 23.01
C ALA A 737 32.90 -45.85 23.93
N ARG A 738 32.41 -45.61 25.16
CA ARG A 738 32.04 -46.68 26.09
C ARG A 738 30.82 -47.46 25.60
N GLN A 739 29.78 -46.77 25.11
CA GLN A 739 28.59 -47.42 24.57
C GLN A 739 28.84 -48.26 23.31
N ARG A 740 29.92 -47.97 22.57
CA ARG A 740 30.32 -48.71 21.35
C ARG A 740 31.52 -49.66 21.56
N ASP A 741 31.94 -49.84 22.81
CA ASP A 741 33.06 -50.71 23.18
C ASP A 741 34.39 -50.43 22.44
N CYS A 742 34.68 -49.13 22.24
CA CYS A 742 35.96 -48.64 21.71
C CYS A 742 36.74 -47.74 22.67
N PHE A 743 36.26 -47.55 23.92
CA PHE A 743 36.98 -46.79 24.93
C PHE A 743 38.04 -47.64 25.63
N SER A 744 39.27 -47.61 25.11
CA SER A 744 40.41 -48.37 25.64
C SER A 744 41.16 -47.63 26.76
N GLY A 745 41.99 -48.38 27.51
CA GLY A 745 42.86 -47.80 28.54
C GLY A 745 43.83 -46.77 27.97
N ASP A 746 44.41 -47.05 26.80
CA ASP A 746 45.31 -46.13 26.09
C ASP A 746 44.60 -44.80 25.72
N VAL A 747 43.36 -44.86 25.23
CA VAL A 747 42.56 -43.66 24.94
C VAL A 747 42.28 -42.87 26.22
N LEU A 748 41.85 -43.54 27.30
CA LEU A 748 41.66 -42.92 28.61
C LEU A 748 42.95 -42.21 29.06
N HIS A 749 44.09 -42.90 28.98
CA HIS A 749 45.39 -42.41 29.44
C HIS A 749 45.94 -41.24 28.63
N LYS A 750 45.65 -41.18 27.32
CA LYS A 750 45.97 -40.05 26.45
C LYS A 750 45.19 -38.79 26.79
N ILE A 751 43.95 -38.93 27.25
CA ILE A 751 43.03 -37.80 27.48
C ILE A 751 43.13 -37.28 28.91
N TYR A 752 42.98 -38.16 29.91
CA TYR A 752 42.70 -37.75 31.30
C TYR A 752 43.80 -36.87 31.89
N TYR A 753 45.07 -37.10 31.50
CA TYR A 753 46.19 -36.36 32.06
C TYR A 753 46.13 -34.87 31.69
N VAL A 754 45.69 -34.55 30.46
CA VAL A 754 45.53 -33.16 30.04
C VAL A 754 44.30 -32.51 30.66
N VAL A 755 43.22 -33.29 30.85
CA VAL A 755 42.04 -32.83 31.61
C VAL A 755 42.41 -32.54 33.08
N LEU A 756 43.24 -33.37 33.72
CA LEU A 756 43.68 -33.14 35.10
C LEU A 756 44.44 -31.83 35.26
N LYS A 757 45.27 -31.45 34.28
CA LYS A 757 45.95 -30.15 34.27
C LYS A 757 45.00 -28.96 34.17
N ARG A 758 43.71 -29.17 33.87
CA ARG A 758 42.68 -28.11 33.83
C ARG A 758 41.97 -27.89 35.16
N LEU A 759 42.28 -28.69 36.18
CA LEU A 759 41.86 -28.38 37.55
C LEU A 759 42.54 -27.11 38.10
N ASP A 760 43.73 -26.80 37.57
CA ASP A 760 44.51 -25.58 37.83
C ASP A 760 44.25 -24.45 36.79
N ASP A 761 43.19 -24.54 35.98
CA ASP A 761 42.89 -23.52 34.97
C ASP A 761 42.56 -22.16 35.62
N SER A 762 42.80 -21.05 34.91
CA SER A 762 42.47 -19.72 35.42
C SER A 762 40.96 -19.43 35.43
N SER A 763 40.14 -20.24 34.76
CA SER A 763 38.69 -20.09 34.72
C SER A 763 37.98 -21.15 35.55
N ASP A 764 37.22 -20.72 36.58
CA ASP A 764 36.44 -21.62 37.43
C ASP A 764 35.45 -22.50 36.65
N LYS A 765 34.90 -21.99 35.54
CA LYS A 765 34.06 -22.79 34.64
C LYS A 765 34.85 -23.92 33.98
N VAL A 766 36.06 -23.65 33.50
CA VAL A 766 36.92 -24.70 32.91
C VAL A 766 37.32 -25.71 33.97
N ARG A 767 37.64 -25.26 35.19
CA ARG A 767 37.96 -26.12 36.33
C ARG A 767 36.81 -27.06 36.65
N SER A 768 35.58 -26.53 36.76
CA SER A 768 34.37 -27.32 37.00
C SER A 768 34.11 -28.34 35.87
N PHE A 769 34.19 -27.93 34.60
CA PHE A 769 34.11 -28.86 33.47
C PHE A 769 35.23 -29.92 33.51
N ALA A 770 36.43 -29.58 33.96
CA ALA A 770 37.52 -30.53 34.08
C ALA A 770 37.21 -31.60 35.14
N VAL A 771 36.67 -31.22 36.29
CA VAL A 771 36.21 -32.18 37.32
C VAL A 771 35.18 -33.15 36.74
N GLN A 772 34.15 -32.61 36.08
CA GLN A 772 33.08 -33.41 35.46
C GLN A 772 33.64 -34.35 34.37
N THR A 773 34.61 -33.87 33.59
CA THR A 773 35.26 -34.64 32.55
C THR A 773 36.10 -35.78 33.13
N VAL A 774 36.88 -35.54 34.18
CA VAL A 774 37.65 -36.59 34.88
C VAL A 774 36.70 -37.66 35.43
N VAL A 775 35.63 -37.26 36.11
CA VAL A 775 34.62 -38.20 36.63
C VAL A 775 34.04 -39.03 35.49
N THR A 776 33.64 -38.39 34.39
CA THR A 776 33.05 -39.07 33.23
C THR A 776 34.02 -40.07 32.59
N LEU A 777 35.28 -39.69 32.39
CA LEU A 777 36.31 -40.54 31.79
C LEU A 777 36.54 -41.83 32.61
N PHE A 778 36.71 -41.69 33.93
CA PHE A 778 36.97 -42.86 34.79
C PHE A 778 35.71 -43.66 35.12
N THR A 779 34.53 -43.04 35.15
CA THR A 779 33.26 -43.79 35.27
C THR A 779 33.04 -44.68 34.03
N ASN A 780 33.42 -44.18 32.85
CA ASN A 780 33.30 -44.91 31.58
C ASN A 780 34.53 -45.77 31.23
N ARG A 781 35.50 -45.94 32.14
CA ARG A 781 36.73 -46.72 31.93
C ARG A 781 36.45 -48.14 31.40
N PRO A 782 37.38 -48.75 30.65
CA PRO A 782 37.26 -50.16 30.26
C PRO A 782 37.17 -51.05 31.50
N GLN A 783 36.28 -52.03 31.49
CA GLN A 783 36.12 -53.01 32.57
C GLN A 783 36.43 -54.43 32.05
N PRO A 784 37.26 -55.22 32.76
CA PRO A 784 37.97 -54.87 34.00
C PRO A 784 39.10 -53.86 33.77
N TYR A 785 39.33 -52.96 34.74
CA TYR A 785 40.44 -52.00 34.72
C TYR A 785 41.56 -52.50 35.63
N ASP A 786 42.75 -52.78 35.06
CA ASP A 786 43.88 -53.30 35.83
C ASP A 786 44.54 -52.20 36.68
N VAL A 787 44.09 -52.10 37.93
CA VAL A 787 44.61 -51.14 38.91
C VAL A 787 46.06 -51.41 39.32
N THR A 788 46.59 -52.61 39.08
CA THR A 788 47.98 -52.95 39.39
C THR A 788 48.90 -52.46 38.27
N LEU A 789 48.55 -52.77 37.01
CA LEU A 789 49.29 -52.32 35.83
C LEU A 789 49.24 -50.78 35.70
N TYR A 790 48.07 -50.18 35.93
CA TYR A 790 47.85 -48.73 35.79
C TYR A 790 47.89 -47.97 37.12
N GLY A 791 48.48 -48.55 38.17
CA GLY A 791 48.53 -47.95 39.51
C GLY A 791 49.14 -46.56 39.54
N ALA A 792 50.13 -46.26 38.68
CA ALA A 792 50.71 -44.93 38.56
C ALA A 792 49.71 -43.88 38.04
N HIS A 793 48.80 -44.26 37.14
CA HIS A 793 47.76 -43.36 36.63
C HIS A 793 46.71 -43.03 37.70
N ILE A 794 46.35 -44.03 38.51
CA ILE A 794 45.44 -43.88 39.66
C ILE A 794 46.10 -43.01 40.74
N ASP A 795 47.39 -43.24 41.02
CA ASP A 795 48.16 -42.44 41.95
C ASP A 795 48.18 -40.97 41.54
N ALA A 796 48.46 -40.69 40.25
CA ALA A 796 48.45 -39.34 39.69
C ALA A 796 47.05 -38.68 39.76
N LEU A 797 46.00 -39.43 39.41
CA LEU A 797 44.60 -38.97 39.48
C LEU A 797 44.24 -38.48 40.89
N TYR A 798 44.38 -39.34 41.88
CA TYR A 798 44.01 -39.00 43.26
C TYR A 798 44.92 -37.92 43.84
N SER A 799 46.22 -37.93 43.52
CA SER A 799 47.14 -36.88 43.99
C SER A 799 46.73 -35.51 43.49
N ALA A 800 46.40 -35.38 42.21
CA ALA A 800 45.97 -34.11 41.62
C ALA A 800 44.65 -33.64 42.24
N MET A 801 43.63 -34.51 42.31
CA MET A 801 42.30 -34.14 42.80
C MET A 801 42.27 -33.82 44.30
N LEU A 802 43.01 -34.55 45.13
CA LEU A 802 43.04 -34.33 46.58
C LEU A 802 43.58 -32.95 46.96
N ILE A 803 44.47 -32.34 46.16
CA ILE A 803 44.98 -30.98 46.42
C ILE A 803 43.85 -29.95 46.44
N HIS A 804 42.85 -30.12 45.57
CA HIS A 804 41.74 -29.19 45.40
C HIS A 804 40.61 -29.35 46.43
N LEU A 805 40.69 -30.31 47.36
CA LEU A 805 39.79 -30.35 48.51
C LEU A 805 40.06 -29.22 49.52
N ASP A 806 41.23 -28.57 49.41
CA ASP A 806 41.60 -27.38 50.17
C ASP A 806 41.52 -26.08 49.35
N ASP A 807 40.78 -26.10 48.24
CA ASP A 807 40.60 -24.92 47.40
C ASP A 807 39.98 -23.73 48.17
N ALA A 808 40.22 -22.51 47.71
CA ALA A 808 39.65 -21.31 48.33
C ALA A 808 38.13 -21.23 48.10
N ASP A 809 37.65 -21.72 46.95
CA ASP A 809 36.23 -21.72 46.60
C ASP A 809 35.48 -22.90 47.25
N GLU A 810 34.45 -22.59 48.03
CA GLU A 810 33.64 -23.60 48.73
C GLU A 810 32.83 -24.48 47.77
N ASP A 811 32.28 -23.91 46.70
CA ASP A 811 31.45 -24.65 45.75
C ASP A 811 32.33 -25.63 44.95
N PHE A 812 33.52 -25.18 44.52
CA PHE A 812 34.47 -26.05 43.84
C PHE A 812 34.99 -27.17 44.74
N ARG A 813 35.28 -26.89 46.03
CA ARG A 813 35.65 -27.94 47.00
C ARG A 813 34.56 -29.00 47.14
N LYS A 814 33.28 -28.58 47.15
CA LYS A 814 32.14 -29.50 47.24
C LYS A 814 32.05 -30.37 45.99
N GLU A 815 32.17 -29.77 44.79
CA GLU A 815 32.20 -30.50 43.53
C GLU A 815 33.36 -31.52 43.49
N MET A 816 34.55 -31.11 43.94
CA MET A 816 35.73 -31.99 44.03
C MET A 816 35.53 -33.15 45.00
N LEU A 817 34.91 -32.90 46.16
CA LEU A 817 34.58 -33.95 47.14
C LEU A 817 33.61 -34.97 46.56
N GLU A 818 32.54 -34.51 45.92
CA GLU A 818 31.58 -35.39 45.25
C GLU A 818 32.23 -36.21 44.13
N ALA A 819 33.16 -35.59 43.38
CA ALA A 819 33.94 -36.27 42.35
C ALA A 819 34.85 -37.38 42.92
N LEU A 820 35.59 -37.09 43.99
CA LEU A 820 36.45 -38.08 44.66
C LEU A 820 35.66 -39.22 45.31
N ILE A 821 34.46 -38.91 45.85
CA ILE A 821 33.52 -39.93 46.33
C ILE A 821 33.13 -40.86 45.19
N LYS A 822 32.71 -40.32 44.04
CA LYS A 822 32.35 -41.13 42.86
C LYS A 822 33.52 -41.99 42.37
N LEU A 823 34.71 -41.42 42.31
CA LEU A 823 35.92 -42.08 41.80
C LEU A 823 36.56 -43.07 42.78
N SER A 824 36.08 -43.13 44.03
CA SER A 824 36.58 -44.09 45.01
C SER A 824 36.33 -45.55 44.60
N ASP A 825 35.40 -45.79 43.67
CA ASP A 825 35.11 -47.09 43.06
C ASP A 825 36.26 -47.63 42.19
N VAL A 826 37.15 -46.75 41.70
CA VAL A 826 38.24 -47.13 40.80
C VAL A 826 39.29 -47.94 41.55
N ASP A 827 39.75 -47.43 42.70
CA ASP A 827 40.63 -48.14 43.63
C ASP A 827 40.52 -47.51 45.03
N PRO A 828 39.63 -48.03 45.90
CA PRO A 828 39.39 -47.45 47.21
C PRO A 828 40.59 -47.61 48.15
N LYS A 829 41.44 -48.64 47.96
CA LYS A 829 42.59 -48.89 48.83
C LYS A 829 43.67 -47.83 48.63
N THR A 830 43.97 -47.49 47.39
CA THR A 830 44.96 -46.45 47.06
C THR A 830 44.47 -45.06 47.47
N LEU A 831 43.18 -44.75 47.28
CA LEU A 831 42.61 -43.48 47.74
C LEU A 831 42.68 -43.36 49.27
N MET A 832 42.26 -44.39 50.01
CA MET A 832 42.35 -44.43 51.48
C MET A 832 43.78 -44.22 51.97
N LYS A 833 44.76 -44.89 51.34
CA LYS A 833 46.18 -44.75 51.68
C LYS A 833 46.65 -43.30 51.52
N LYS A 834 46.26 -42.62 50.44
CA LYS A 834 46.63 -41.21 50.19
C LYS A 834 45.95 -40.23 51.14
N VAL A 835 44.66 -40.42 51.42
CA VAL A 835 43.92 -39.57 52.37
C VAL A 835 44.54 -39.68 53.77
N LYS A 836 44.85 -40.91 54.23
CA LYS A 836 45.49 -41.13 55.54
C LYS A 836 46.93 -40.60 55.60
N ALA A 837 47.72 -40.75 54.53
CA ALA A 837 49.10 -40.27 54.49
C ALA A 837 49.20 -38.75 54.60
N ASN A 838 48.23 -38.02 54.04
CA ASN A 838 48.25 -36.57 53.94
C ASN A 838 47.29 -35.84 54.91
N ILE A 839 46.60 -36.55 55.79
CA ILE A 839 45.56 -36.00 56.68
C ILE A 839 46.02 -34.79 57.53
N HIS A 840 47.31 -34.76 57.87
CA HIS A 840 47.94 -33.71 58.66
C HIS A 840 48.26 -32.43 57.87
N LEU A 841 48.24 -32.49 56.53
CA LEU A 841 48.55 -31.38 55.63
C LEU A 841 47.30 -30.59 55.21
N TYR A 842 46.11 -31.13 55.49
CA TYR A 842 44.85 -30.61 54.98
C TYR A 842 44.20 -29.57 55.88
N ARG A 843 43.62 -28.52 55.26
CA ARG A 843 42.95 -27.41 55.98
C ARG A 843 41.49 -27.75 56.26
N ASN A 844 40.77 -28.36 55.31
CA ASN A 844 39.35 -28.72 55.42
C ASN A 844 39.14 -30.14 55.94
N LYS A 845 39.42 -30.38 57.24
CA LYS A 845 39.30 -31.72 57.87
C LYS A 845 37.95 -32.39 57.64
N SER A 846 36.86 -31.61 57.61
CA SER A 846 35.49 -32.12 57.43
C SER A 846 35.26 -32.81 56.08
N ALA A 847 35.87 -32.33 54.99
CA ALA A 847 35.74 -32.93 53.67
C ALA A 847 36.47 -34.29 53.60
N TYR A 848 37.67 -34.37 54.18
CA TYR A 848 38.45 -35.61 54.23
C TYR A 848 37.85 -36.64 55.17
N GLU A 849 37.25 -36.23 56.30
CA GLU A 849 36.50 -37.12 57.19
C GLU A 849 35.29 -37.75 56.47
N LYS A 850 34.53 -36.93 55.72
CA LYS A 850 33.43 -37.43 54.87
C LYS A 850 33.92 -38.40 53.80
N LEU A 851 35.02 -38.08 53.11
CA LEU A 851 35.61 -38.97 52.10
C LEU A 851 36.11 -40.28 52.73
N THR A 852 36.80 -40.21 53.87
CA THR A 852 37.28 -41.38 54.61
C THR A 852 36.13 -42.29 55.04
N SER A 853 35.07 -41.70 55.63
CA SER A 853 33.87 -42.45 56.04
C SER A 853 33.16 -43.12 54.85
N HIS A 854 33.19 -42.51 53.66
CA HIS A 854 32.65 -43.13 52.46
C HIS A 854 33.50 -44.31 51.98
N ILE A 855 34.82 -44.15 51.91
CA ILE A 855 35.72 -45.21 51.44
C ILE A 855 35.70 -46.41 52.42
N GLU A 856 35.61 -46.17 53.73
CA GLU A 856 35.44 -47.23 54.74
C GLU A 856 34.14 -48.04 54.57
N LYS A 857 33.12 -47.50 53.90
CA LYS A 857 31.89 -48.24 53.58
C LYS A 857 32.02 -49.08 52.30
N ILE A 858 32.98 -48.77 51.43
CA ILE A 858 33.22 -49.48 50.16
C ILE A 858 34.25 -50.61 50.33
N LEU A 859 35.26 -50.40 51.18
CA LEU A 859 36.28 -51.39 51.57
C LEU A 859 35.72 -52.48 52.48
#